data_AF-A0A078AX68-F1
#
_entry.id   AF-A0A078AX68-F1
#
_cell.length_a   1.000
_cell.length_b   1.000
_cell.length_c   1.000
_cell.angle_alpha   90.00
_cell.angle_beta   90.00
_cell.angle_gamma   90.00
#
_symmetry.space_group_name_H-M   'P 1'
#
loop_
_entity.id
_entity.type
_entity.pdbx_description
1 polymer ?
#
loop_
_entity_poly.entity_id
_entity_poly.type
_entity_poly.pdbx_seq_one_letter_code
_entity_poly.pdbx_strand_id
1 'polypeptide(L)'
;MQPDQFDDNLLGSGRNPLIPRSQVLDVLKNLNIKEGIFTEDELRQLENGYSVSETDGDDNDMMSVRSGQSNHLGARSIQSPMTDFYENMGRQARTHHGRFTDDLINRITSQNEGHIQSQPQLDEQRLRMNQERSMLHAEIATQKSKYLKRMTNLERLLDQLKSEKRELQSVIETQKQNFKLQLVQQDQKTQDQLREIKEQQYKLQGQVPQFKEKLDMYKKELTQSNLIISEETYVELKAKHEDQKSLKEYLQVRIYEQLDKYHHEIENLRRSNDELVEVNMNLKMKSDRDQREIESLKKIAREREEDSRRRIDALERRTKELEQDLHRVTTQNKVMMEKGISMKEVDEHHKQLEIDYRSLQNKHKMVEDQLLRLQDQKLEVERRSESLRREIDILNQDKTFLTRENVSIEERYKRVEDKLDRTEAELLEQKRIANNYMERVLSTNDDVKGKFEQQYTQEINDLKDRHARELDLAKQNLTDIYEKRLDYMRELKDSYERRIMKLEQDYTDKNKSYEELLMEYRQLQKTADEEIGRTKLAVASRGDECQRIRHLYEDNMLLVKDLKIENEALKSKIDILKSEYYKLESMNRQGNADIKAELAVCKERLGNYELIEKELDQAIMNVANNDNIDGDPIDSVGNALIQTITSAPTTAKRRIQQSLLLANRLQSKQKEVEALQKEIKTMKDKLENYESELKFQKRVIDKTNQPASYMMADLEKSERELQFASKKIKKLEEEIKRLNKDNDALVQVSQFYINQCLLQQKKGLADDLQKLMAKRQDIENLQTALQGIISHSSNRKIDVDELKHKLADSIRQNMKGNKGSFKENSQKRFNKSRSRSPRQFLSSYDEIPEKGSAVKHQQDPDVPAWYKSLQKHNHK
;
A
#
# COMPACT_ATOMS: atom_id res chain seq x y z
N MET A 1 -11.31 4.77 -3.02
CA MET A 1 -10.95 6.04 -2.39
C MET A 1 -11.43 6.02 -0.95
N GLN A 2 -10.52 5.69 -0.04
CA GLN A 2 -10.45 6.18 1.34
C GLN A 2 -8.98 6.63 1.49
N PRO A 3 -8.69 7.81 2.05
CA PRO A 3 -7.32 8.28 2.21
C PRO A 3 -6.75 7.79 3.55
N ASP A 4 -5.64 7.07 3.49
CA ASP A 4 -4.84 6.70 4.66
C ASP A 4 -4.08 7.93 5.17
N GLN A 5 -4.19 8.12 6.48
CA GLN A 5 -3.51 9.15 7.25
C GLN A 5 -2.03 8.80 7.40
N PHE A 6 -1.17 9.74 7.03
CA PHE A 6 0.25 9.76 7.35
C PHE A 6 0.43 10.19 8.81
N ASP A 7 1.05 9.33 9.62
CA ASP A 7 1.68 9.72 10.88
C ASP A 7 3.16 10.03 10.62
N ASP A 8 3.45 11.30 10.39
CA ASP A 8 4.76 11.90 10.59
C ASP A 8 4.91 12.20 12.08
N ASN A 9 5.70 11.40 12.81
CA ASN A 9 6.37 11.80 14.05
C ASN A 9 7.35 10.70 14.48
N LEU A 10 8.64 10.87 14.14
CA LEU A 10 9.78 10.36 14.93
C LEU A 10 11.11 10.88 14.36
N LEU A 11 11.37 12.17 14.54
CA LEU A 11 12.71 12.73 14.62
C LEU A 11 12.88 13.29 16.02
N GLY A 12 13.67 12.62 16.86
CA GLY A 12 13.84 13.00 18.25
C GLY A 12 14.98 12.27 18.96
N SER A 13 16.16 12.87 18.86
CA SER A 13 17.32 12.81 19.78
C SER A 13 17.86 11.43 20.21
N GLY A 14 19.06 11.13 19.74
CA GLY A 14 19.94 10.15 20.36
C GLY A 14 20.29 10.55 21.80
N ARG A 15 20.01 9.66 22.74
CA ARG A 15 20.72 9.53 24.01
C ARG A 15 20.98 8.05 24.24
N ASN A 16 22.25 7.70 24.37
CA ASN A 16 22.68 6.35 24.75
C ASN A 16 22.04 5.97 26.10
N PRO A 17 21.50 4.74 26.25
CA PRO A 17 21.08 4.25 27.56
C PRO A 17 22.32 3.91 28.39
N LEU A 18 22.46 4.57 29.54
CA LEU A 18 23.39 4.16 30.58
C LEU A 18 22.89 2.83 31.18
N ILE A 19 23.75 1.80 31.13
CA ILE A 19 23.47 0.47 31.66
C ILE A 19 23.42 0.55 33.20
N PRO A 20 22.35 0.08 33.87
CA PRO A 20 22.28 0.09 35.33
C PRO A 20 23.34 -0.80 35.97
N ARG A 21 23.91 -0.37 37.09
CA ARG A 21 24.95 -1.06 37.89
C ARG A 21 24.62 -2.54 38.21
N SER A 22 23.34 -2.91 38.25
CA SER A 22 22.89 -4.29 38.44
C SER A 22 23.22 -5.21 37.25
N GLN A 23 23.14 -4.71 36.01
CA GLN A 23 23.45 -5.49 34.82
C GLN A 23 24.96 -5.72 34.64
N VAL A 24 25.80 -4.79 35.11
CA VAL A 24 27.26 -4.97 35.11
C VAL A 24 27.70 -6.03 36.14
N LEU A 25 27.05 -6.07 37.31
CA LEU A 25 27.31 -7.09 38.34
C LEU A 25 26.80 -8.49 37.94
N ASP A 26 25.70 -8.57 37.19
CA ASP A 26 25.19 -9.84 36.66
C ASP A 26 26.09 -10.42 35.55
N VAL A 27 26.70 -9.56 34.72
CA VAL A 27 27.70 -9.98 33.73
C VAL A 27 28.99 -10.48 34.41
N LEU A 28 29.42 -9.85 35.50
CA LEU A 28 30.60 -10.27 36.26
C LEU A 28 30.36 -11.58 37.05
N LYS A 29 29.15 -11.81 37.57
CA LYS A 29 28.77 -13.08 38.22
C LYS A 29 28.71 -14.25 37.24
N ASN A 30 28.27 -14.02 36.01
CA ASN A 30 28.21 -15.05 34.97
C ASN A 30 29.59 -15.48 34.43
N LEU A 31 30.66 -14.75 34.78
CA LEU A 31 32.05 -15.05 34.37
C LEU A 31 32.89 -15.76 35.45
N ASN A 32 32.30 -16.09 36.61
CA ASN A 32 32.92 -16.91 37.67
C ASN A 32 34.28 -16.37 38.19
N ILE A 33 34.43 -15.05 38.24
CA ILE A 33 35.62 -14.37 38.78
C ILE A 33 35.42 -14.17 40.28
N LYS A 34 36.37 -14.61 41.12
CA LYS A 34 36.31 -14.45 42.59
C LYS A 34 36.37 -12.96 42.98
N GLU A 35 35.54 -12.55 43.94
CA GLU A 35 35.55 -11.19 44.52
C GLU A 35 36.92 -10.86 45.13
N GLY A 36 37.49 -9.71 44.72
CA GLY A 36 38.76 -9.18 45.25
C GLY A 36 39.80 -8.69 44.23
N ILE A 37 39.49 -8.64 42.93
CA ILE A 37 40.49 -8.35 41.87
C ILE A 37 40.56 -6.87 41.46
N PHE A 38 39.56 -6.04 41.76
CA PHE A 38 39.58 -4.61 41.42
C PHE A 38 39.53 -3.74 42.67
N THR A 39 40.36 -2.70 42.68
CA THR A 39 40.34 -1.66 43.72
C THR A 39 39.20 -0.68 43.46
N GLU A 40 38.70 -0.03 44.52
CA GLU A 40 37.54 0.88 44.45
C GLU A 40 37.81 2.11 43.57
N ASP A 41 39.09 2.46 43.34
CA ASP A 41 39.53 3.51 42.43
C ASP A 41 39.48 3.10 40.94
N GLU A 42 39.70 1.82 40.62
CA GLU A 42 39.62 1.31 39.24
C GLU A 42 38.16 1.21 38.76
N LEU A 43 37.22 0.95 39.68
CA LEU A 43 35.78 0.98 39.39
C LEU A 43 35.26 2.40 39.18
N ARG A 44 35.90 3.43 39.78
CA ARG A 44 35.56 4.85 39.55
C ARG A 44 36.06 5.39 38.21
N GLN A 45 37.17 4.87 37.68
CA GLN A 45 37.69 5.30 36.37
C GLN A 45 36.83 4.80 35.20
N LEU A 46 36.03 3.75 35.39
CA LEU A 46 35.06 3.27 34.40
C LEU A 46 33.71 4.00 34.44
N GLU A 47 33.46 4.82 35.47
CA GLU A 47 32.20 5.56 35.66
C GLU A 47 32.24 6.97 35.02
N ASN A 48 33.44 7.52 34.77
CA ASN A 48 33.62 8.85 34.16
C ASN A 48 34.11 8.71 32.71
N GLY A 49 33.18 8.80 31.76
CA GLY A 49 33.47 8.75 30.33
C GLY A 49 34.46 9.84 29.87
N TYR A 50 35.40 9.44 29.01
CA TYR A 50 36.33 10.32 28.32
C TYR A 50 35.58 11.42 27.54
N SER A 51 35.79 12.68 27.92
CA SER A 51 35.47 13.85 27.10
C SER A 51 36.68 14.19 26.23
N VAL A 52 36.52 14.13 24.91
CA VAL A 52 37.50 14.63 23.93
C VAL A 52 37.20 16.10 23.68
N SER A 53 38.14 16.97 24.02
CA SER A 53 38.13 18.40 23.67
C SER A 53 38.89 18.64 22.37
N GLU A 54 38.31 19.51 21.53
CA GLU A 54 38.95 20.16 20.39
C GLU A 54 40.22 20.92 20.79
N THR A 55 41.25 20.90 19.94
CA THR A 55 42.22 21.99 19.81
C THR A 55 42.75 22.06 18.38
N ASP A 56 42.75 23.28 17.85
CA ASP A 56 43.39 23.78 16.63
C ASP A 56 44.91 23.53 16.56
N GLY A 57 45.47 23.69 15.36
CA GLY A 57 46.89 24.03 15.18
C GLY A 57 47.59 23.49 13.93
N ASP A 58 47.40 24.20 12.81
CA ASP A 58 48.37 24.67 11.80
C ASP A 58 49.66 23.91 11.38
N ASP A 59 49.95 24.11 10.08
CA ASP A 59 51.24 24.18 9.39
C ASP A 59 52.06 22.90 9.10
N ASN A 60 52.04 22.47 7.82
CA ASN A 60 53.11 22.80 6.86
C ASN A 60 53.06 21.95 5.58
N ASP A 61 53.01 22.65 4.44
CA ASP A 61 53.79 22.50 3.21
C ASP A 61 54.25 21.10 2.75
N MET A 62 53.88 20.74 1.51
CA MET A 62 54.79 20.88 0.35
C MET A 62 54.18 20.24 -0.92
N MET A 63 54.12 21.08 -1.97
CA MET A 63 54.35 20.78 -3.40
C MET A 63 53.43 19.76 -4.09
N SER A 64 52.46 20.19 -4.92
CA SER A 64 52.62 20.75 -6.28
C SER A 64 52.85 19.68 -7.37
N VAL A 65 51.96 19.65 -8.37
CA VAL A 65 52.24 19.90 -9.80
C VAL A 65 51.25 19.16 -10.73
N ARG A 66 50.44 19.97 -11.44
CA ARG A 66 49.92 19.86 -12.83
C ARG A 66 48.90 18.77 -13.18
N SER A 67 47.67 19.11 -13.60
CA SER A 67 47.20 19.81 -14.82
C SER A 67 47.17 18.93 -16.08
N GLY A 68 46.01 18.82 -16.71
CA GLY A 68 45.91 18.39 -18.11
C GLY A 68 44.55 17.82 -18.51
N GLN A 69 43.63 18.69 -18.92
CA GLN A 69 42.49 18.34 -19.77
C GLN A 69 42.98 17.91 -21.17
N SER A 70 42.37 16.89 -21.78
CA SER A 70 41.82 16.98 -23.14
C SER A 70 41.10 15.69 -23.57
N ASN A 71 39.95 15.89 -24.22
CA ASN A 71 39.15 14.90 -24.94
C ASN A 71 39.88 14.32 -26.17
N HIS A 72 39.65 13.04 -26.51
CA HIS A 72 39.04 12.64 -27.79
C HIS A 72 38.83 11.11 -27.94
N LEU A 73 37.62 10.77 -28.38
CA LEU A 73 37.13 9.69 -29.26
C LEU A 73 38.10 8.57 -29.72
N GLY A 74 37.60 7.32 -29.73
CA GLY A 74 38.04 6.30 -30.69
C GLY A 74 37.79 4.84 -30.28
N ALA A 75 36.82 4.19 -30.91
CA ALA A 75 36.48 2.77 -30.75
C ALA A 75 37.48 1.80 -31.41
N ARG A 76 37.59 0.58 -30.84
CA ARG A 76 37.77 -0.79 -31.46
C ARG A 76 38.33 -1.74 -30.39
N SER A 77 37.60 -2.80 -29.99
CA SER A 77 37.64 -4.19 -30.51
C SER A 77 39.03 -4.84 -30.49
N ILE A 78 39.18 -5.95 -29.74
CA ILE A 78 40.07 -7.14 -29.89
C ILE A 78 39.74 -8.05 -28.68
N GLN A 79 39.05 -9.19 -28.84
CA GLN A 79 39.56 -10.57 -29.05
C GLN A 79 40.64 -11.03 -28.04
N SER A 80 40.30 -12.06 -27.24
CA SER A 80 41.17 -12.85 -26.34
C SER A 80 42.38 -13.46 -27.06
N PRO A 81 43.45 -13.92 -26.35
CA PRO A 81 43.43 -15.30 -25.82
C PRO A 81 44.36 -15.62 -24.61
N MET A 82 44.16 -16.85 -24.11
CA MET A 82 45.18 -17.85 -23.74
C MET A 82 45.49 -18.21 -22.27
N THR A 83 45.67 -19.52 -22.18
CA THR A 83 45.93 -20.49 -21.12
C THR A 83 47.42 -20.79 -20.95
N ASP A 84 47.71 -21.57 -19.90
CA ASP A 84 48.90 -22.40 -19.61
C ASP A 84 50.08 -21.76 -18.85
N PHE A 85 50.40 -22.33 -17.68
CA PHE A 85 51.73 -22.89 -17.35
C PHE A 85 51.69 -23.69 -16.03
N TYR A 86 52.21 -24.92 -16.06
CA TYR A 86 52.45 -25.83 -14.93
C TYR A 86 53.97 -25.98 -14.71
N GLU A 87 54.35 -26.43 -13.50
CA GLU A 87 55.58 -27.15 -13.09
C GLU A 87 56.88 -26.45 -12.65
N ASN A 88 57.46 -27.12 -11.63
CA ASN A 88 58.83 -27.12 -11.08
C ASN A 88 59.26 -26.08 -10.04
N MET A 89 59.54 -26.56 -8.83
CA MET A 89 60.93 -26.80 -8.36
C MET A 89 60.94 -27.41 -6.95
N GLY A 90 61.39 -28.66 -6.84
CA GLY A 90 62.03 -29.18 -5.63
C GLY A 90 63.55 -29.20 -5.83
N ARG A 91 64.33 -28.82 -4.81
CA ARG A 91 65.73 -29.23 -4.64
C ARG A 91 66.19 -29.08 -3.18
N GLN A 92 67.09 -30.00 -2.85
CA GLN A 92 67.65 -30.39 -1.55
C GLN A 92 68.65 -29.39 -0.96
N ALA A 93 68.84 -29.41 0.37
CA ALA A 93 70.13 -29.15 1.01
C ALA A 93 70.27 -29.94 2.32
N ARG A 94 71.49 -30.44 2.56
CA ARG A 94 71.89 -31.43 3.58
C ARG A 94 72.29 -30.81 4.93
N THR A 95 72.10 -31.65 5.95
CA THR A 95 72.67 -31.79 7.31
C THR A 95 73.97 -31.08 7.72
N HIS A 96 74.02 -30.64 8.98
CA HIS A 96 75.15 -30.85 9.90
C HIS A 96 74.69 -31.06 11.37
N HIS A 97 75.31 -32.04 12.02
CA HIS A 97 75.09 -32.51 13.40
C HIS A 97 75.62 -31.55 14.49
N GLY A 98 74.93 -31.54 15.64
CA GLY A 98 75.48 -31.23 16.95
C GLY A 98 74.79 -32.10 18.01
N ARG A 99 75.51 -33.11 18.52
CA ARG A 99 75.12 -33.97 19.65
C ARG A 99 75.19 -33.16 20.94
N PHE A 100 74.26 -33.37 21.88
CA PHE A 100 74.53 -33.75 23.27
C PHE A 100 73.22 -34.00 24.05
N THR A 101 73.28 -35.06 24.87
CA THR A 101 72.39 -35.50 25.97
C THR A 101 71.04 -36.16 25.62
N ASP A 102 71.09 -37.49 25.47
CA ASP A 102 69.98 -38.45 25.29
C ASP A 102 69.49 -39.09 26.61
N ASP A 103 69.75 -38.51 27.78
CA ASP A 103 69.44 -39.17 29.07
C ASP A 103 68.19 -38.67 29.82
N LEU A 104 67.37 -37.80 29.20
CA LEU A 104 66.17 -37.24 29.85
C LEU A 104 64.81 -37.68 29.25
N ILE A 105 64.81 -38.50 28.20
CA ILE A 105 63.56 -38.89 27.52
C ILE A 105 63.01 -40.24 28.02
N ASN A 106 63.83 -41.09 28.66
CA ASN A 106 63.40 -42.43 29.10
C ASN A 106 62.82 -42.51 30.53
N ARG A 107 62.51 -41.37 31.19
CA ARG A 107 61.93 -41.39 32.54
C ARG A 107 60.53 -40.79 32.67
N ILE A 108 59.91 -40.35 31.57
CA ILE A 108 58.54 -39.78 31.54
C ILE A 108 57.56 -40.66 30.74
N THR A 109 57.98 -41.85 30.29
CA THR A 109 57.13 -42.79 29.55
C THR A 109 56.52 -43.91 30.41
N SER A 110 56.65 -43.89 31.74
CA SER A 110 56.07 -44.92 32.63
C SER A 110 54.87 -44.48 33.48
N GLN A 111 54.33 -43.28 33.28
CA GLN A 111 53.16 -42.79 34.04
C GLN A 111 51.98 -42.30 33.18
N ASN A 112 51.87 -42.74 31.92
CA ASN A 112 50.71 -42.44 31.08
C ASN A 112 50.29 -43.62 30.16
N GLU A 113 50.33 -44.85 30.68
CA GLU A 113 49.84 -46.02 29.93
C GLU A 113 48.31 -46.21 29.99
N GLY A 114 47.54 -45.28 30.57
CA GLY A 114 46.08 -45.36 30.67
C GLY A 114 45.27 -44.63 29.59
N HIS A 115 45.89 -43.83 28.72
CA HIS A 115 45.13 -42.92 27.83
C HIS A 115 45.60 -42.84 26.37
N ILE A 116 46.42 -43.78 25.89
CA ILE A 116 46.94 -43.77 24.51
C ILE A 116 46.08 -44.63 23.55
N GLN A 117 45.08 -45.39 24.04
CA GLN A 117 44.28 -46.27 23.17
C GLN A 117 43.08 -45.61 22.46
N SER A 118 42.68 -44.37 22.81
CA SER A 118 41.48 -43.72 22.22
C SER A 118 41.78 -42.50 21.32
N GLN A 119 42.99 -41.96 21.38
CA GLN A 119 43.36 -40.75 20.64
C GLN A 119 43.52 -40.96 19.12
N PRO A 120 44.13 -42.07 18.63
CA PRO A 120 44.18 -42.37 17.20
C PRO A 120 42.80 -42.62 16.58
N GLN A 121 41.88 -43.23 17.34
CA GLN A 121 40.50 -43.48 16.88
C GLN A 121 39.69 -42.19 16.75
N LEU A 122 39.87 -41.25 17.68
CA LEU A 122 39.22 -39.93 17.62
C LEU A 122 39.73 -39.10 16.43
N ASP A 123 41.03 -39.17 16.12
CA ASP A 123 41.61 -38.46 14.98
C ASP A 123 41.19 -39.10 13.64
N GLU A 124 41.10 -40.44 13.58
CA GLU A 124 40.57 -41.14 12.41
C GLU A 124 39.08 -40.82 12.19
N GLN A 125 38.29 -40.71 13.27
CA GLN A 125 36.88 -40.33 13.21
C GLN A 125 36.70 -38.87 12.75
N ARG A 126 37.57 -37.95 13.21
CA ARG A 126 37.59 -36.55 12.73
C ARG A 126 37.97 -36.45 11.26
N LEU A 127 38.93 -37.25 10.81
CA LEU A 127 39.34 -37.30 9.40
C LEU A 127 38.19 -37.82 8.52
N ARG A 128 37.50 -38.87 8.96
CA ARG A 128 36.30 -39.39 8.26
C ARG A 128 35.18 -38.37 8.21
N MET A 129 34.86 -37.70 9.31
CA MET A 129 33.85 -36.63 9.32
C MET A 129 34.23 -35.45 8.41
N ASN A 130 35.51 -35.07 8.36
CA ASN A 130 35.96 -34.01 7.46
C ASN A 130 35.92 -34.43 5.99
N GLN A 131 36.28 -35.67 5.66
CA GLN A 131 36.14 -36.23 4.32
C GLN A 131 34.66 -36.29 3.90
N GLU A 132 33.77 -36.71 4.80
CA GLU A 132 32.33 -36.76 4.56
C GLU A 132 31.73 -35.36 4.38
N ARG A 133 32.11 -34.38 5.20
CA ARG A 133 31.74 -32.97 5.00
C ARG A 133 32.25 -32.42 3.67
N SER A 134 33.48 -32.75 3.28
CA SER A 134 34.05 -32.32 1.99
C SER A 134 33.29 -32.93 0.81
N MET A 135 32.90 -34.21 0.89
CA MET A 135 32.08 -34.87 -0.13
C MET A 135 30.69 -34.24 -0.22
N LEU A 136 30.03 -33.99 0.92
CA LEU A 136 28.74 -33.30 0.96
C LEU A 136 28.82 -31.88 0.39
N HIS A 137 29.90 -31.14 0.67
CA HIS A 137 30.12 -29.82 0.08
C HIS A 137 30.30 -29.89 -1.45
N ALA A 138 31.04 -30.87 -1.96
CA ALA A 138 31.19 -31.08 -3.41
C ALA A 138 29.87 -31.48 -4.09
N GLU A 139 29.05 -32.29 -3.42
CA GLU A 139 27.72 -32.68 -3.90
C GLU A 139 26.75 -31.49 -3.92
N ILE A 140 26.74 -30.67 -2.87
CA ILE A 140 25.95 -29.42 -2.85
C ILE A 140 26.41 -28.47 -3.96
N ALA A 141 27.71 -28.33 -4.19
CA ALA A 141 28.25 -27.48 -5.26
C ALA A 141 27.84 -27.97 -6.65
N THR A 142 27.89 -29.27 -6.91
CA THR A 142 27.45 -29.86 -8.18
C THR A 142 25.94 -29.74 -8.40
N GLN A 143 25.13 -29.92 -7.35
CA GLN A 143 23.69 -29.68 -7.42
C GLN A 143 23.38 -28.20 -7.68
N LYS A 144 24.04 -27.27 -6.98
CA LYS A 144 23.92 -25.82 -7.25
C LYS A 144 24.26 -25.47 -8.70
N SER A 145 25.34 -26.05 -9.25
CA SER A 145 25.71 -25.86 -10.66
C SER A 145 24.63 -26.36 -11.62
N LYS A 146 24.01 -27.51 -11.34
CA LYS A 146 22.90 -28.05 -12.16
C LYS A 146 21.66 -27.15 -12.10
N TYR A 147 21.28 -26.67 -10.92
CA TYR A 147 20.15 -25.74 -10.77
C TYR A 147 20.42 -24.40 -11.45
N LEU A 148 21.63 -23.87 -11.32
CA LEU A 148 22.03 -22.62 -11.98
C LEU A 148 21.94 -22.75 -13.50
N LYS A 149 22.47 -23.83 -14.08
CA LYS A 149 22.36 -24.10 -15.54
C LYS A 149 20.90 -24.25 -16.00
N ARG A 150 20.05 -24.85 -15.17
CA ARG A 150 18.61 -24.98 -15.47
C ARG A 150 17.91 -23.64 -15.42
N MET A 151 18.26 -22.80 -14.44
CA MET A 151 17.74 -21.44 -14.30
C MET A 151 18.14 -20.56 -15.48
N THR A 152 19.41 -20.55 -15.87
CA THR A 152 19.89 -19.79 -17.04
C THR A 152 19.24 -20.26 -18.35
N ASN A 153 19.00 -21.56 -18.50
CA ASN A 153 18.30 -22.09 -19.67
C ASN A 153 16.83 -21.67 -19.71
N LEU A 154 16.14 -21.65 -18.56
CA LEU A 154 14.76 -21.18 -18.45
C LEU A 154 14.66 -19.67 -18.69
N GLU A 155 15.60 -18.88 -18.19
CA GLU A 155 15.69 -17.44 -18.45
C GLU A 155 15.89 -17.15 -19.94
N ARG A 156 16.79 -17.88 -20.61
CA ARG A 156 16.99 -17.76 -22.06
C ARG A 156 15.74 -18.12 -22.84
N LEU A 157 15.03 -19.17 -22.44
CA LEU A 157 13.78 -19.58 -23.10
C LEU A 157 12.66 -18.54 -22.89
N LEU A 158 12.59 -17.96 -21.69
CA LEU A 158 11.65 -16.89 -21.37
C LEU A 158 11.91 -15.64 -22.24
N ASP A 159 13.17 -15.28 -22.44
CA ASP A 159 13.53 -14.13 -23.27
C ASP A 159 13.26 -14.37 -24.76
N GLN A 160 13.47 -15.60 -25.26
CA GLN A 160 13.04 -16.01 -26.60
C GLN A 160 11.51 -15.92 -26.78
N LEU A 161 10.74 -16.44 -25.83
CA LEU A 161 9.27 -16.36 -25.88
C LEU A 161 8.78 -14.90 -25.80
N LYS A 162 9.48 -14.04 -25.05
CA LYS A 162 9.17 -12.60 -25.00
C LYS A 162 9.49 -11.91 -26.33
N SER A 163 10.58 -12.25 -27.01
CA SER A 163 10.89 -11.67 -28.32
C SER A 163 9.88 -12.11 -29.37
N GLU A 164 9.54 -13.41 -29.42
CA GLU A 164 8.52 -13.95 -30.33
C GLU A 164 7.16 -13.29 -30.10
N LYS A 165 6.77 -13.09 -28.83
CA LYS A 165 5.53 -12.37 -28.50
C LYS A 165 5.53 -10.94 -29.04
N ARG A 166 6.65 -10.20 -28.94
CA ARG A 166 6.75 -8.83 -29.44
C ARG A 166 6.68 -8.78 -30.97
N GLU A 167 7.35 -9.70 -31.65
CA GLU A 167 7.28 -9.82 -33.11
C GLU A 167 5.85 -10.13 -33.57
N LEU A 168 5.19 -11.12 -32.96
CA LEU A 168 3.80 -11.46 -33.27
C LEU A 168 2.85 -10.27 -33.03
N GLN A 169 3.06 -9.52 -31.94
CA GLN A 169 2.28 -8.31 -31.66
C GLN A 169 2.49 -7.24 -32.75
N SER A 170 3.74 -7.02 -33.19
CA SER A 170 4.05 -6.09 -34.28
C SER A 170 3.40 -6.51 -35.60
N VAL A 171 3.45 -7.80 -35.94
CA VAL A 171 2.83 -8.36 -37.16
C VAL A 171 1.31 -8.18 -37.13
N ILE A 172 0.65 -8.50 -36.01
CA ILE A 172 -0.80 -8.32 -35.85
C ILE A 172 -1.20 -6.85 -35.98
N GLU A 173 -0.44 -5.94 -35.37
CA GLU A 173 -0.73 -4.50 -35.41
C GLU A 173 -0.57 -3.96 -36.84
N THR A 174 0.47 -4.39 -37.54
CA THR A 174 0.71 -4.04 -38.95
C THR A 174 -0.40 -4.58 -39.85
N GLN A 175 -0.84 -5.83 -39.66
CA GLN A 175 -1.95 -6.41 -40.41
C GLN A 175 -3.26 -5.66 -40.15
N LYS A 176 -3.54 -5.28 -38.91
CA LYS A 176 -4.72 -4.45 -38.56
C LYS A 176 -4.71 -3.11 -39.28
N GLN A 177 -3.57 -2.43 -39.32
CA GLN A 177 -3.44 -1.15 -40.02
C GLN A 177 -3.65 -1.32 -41.53
N ASN A 178 -3.08 -2.38 -42.13
CA ASN A 178 -3.26 -2.67 -43.55
C ASN A 178 -4.72 -2.96 -43.90
N PHE A 179 -5.42 -3.78 -43.11
CA PHE A 179 -6.86 -4.04 -43.32
C PHE A 179 -7.70 -2.78 -43.16
N LYS A 180 -7.38 -1.93 -42.17
CA LYS A 180 -8.08 -0.66 -41.97
C LYS A 180 -7.88 0.27 -43.16
N LEU A 181 -6.67 0.36 -43.69
CA LEU A 181 -6.35 1.18 -44.87
C LEU A 181 -7.10 0.67 -46.12
N GLN A 182 -7.14 -0.65 -46.33
CA GLN A 182 -7.88 -1.27 -47.43
C GLN A 182 -9.39 -0.98 -47.34
N LEU A 183 -9.98 -1.09 -46.14
CA LEU A 183 -11.40 -0.81 -45.93
C LEU A 183 -11.74 0.65 -46.25
N VAL A 184 -10.92 1.59 -45.77
CA VAL A 184 -11.10 3.02 -46.05
C VAL A 184 -10.98 3.32 -47.54
N GLN A 185 -10.00 2.72 -48.23
CA GLN A 185 -9.85 2.89 -49.69
C GLN A 185 -11.04 2.31 -50.47
N GLN A 186 -11.60 1.19 -50.01
CA GLN A 186 -12.77 0.58 -50.65
C GLN A 186 -14.04 1.42 -50.42
N ASP A 187 -14.25 1.93 -49.20
CA ASP A 187 -15.34 2.85 -48.88
C ASP A 187 -15.23 4.15 -49.69
N GLN A 188 -14.03 4.69 -49.85
CA GLN A 188 -13.80 5.88 -50.68
C GLN A 188 -14.16 5.61 -52.15
N LYS A 189 -13.66 4.51 -52.72
CA LYS A 189 -13.95 4.14 -54.12
C LYS A 189 -15.45 3.92 -54.36
N THR A 190 -16.12 3.24 -53.44
CA THR A 190 -17.57 3.01 -53.54
C THR A 190 -18.35 4.31 -53.41
N GLN A 191 -17.97 5.22 -52.50
CA GLN A 191 -18.59 6.54 -52.38
C GLN A 191 -18.39 7.40 -53.64
N ASP A 192 -17.19 7.38 -54.22
CA ASP A 192 -16.89 8.13 -55.44
C ASP A 192 -17.70 7.59 -56.63
N GLN A 193 -17.78 6.26 -56.79
CA GLN A 193 -18.64 5.62 -57.79
C GLN A 193 -20.12 5.96 -57.59
N LEU A 194 -20.61 5.97 -56.33
CA LEU A 194 -21.99 6.33 -56.01
C LEU A 194 -22.28 7.80 -56.33
N ARG A 195 -21.29 8.69 -56.12
CA ARG A 195 -21.39 10.11 -56.45
C ARG A 195 -21.44 10.31 -57.96
N GLU A 196 -20.58 9.62 -58.71
CA GLU A 196 -20.54 9.67 -60.17
C GLU A 196 -21.85 9.17 -60.79
N ILE A 197 -22.37 8.03 -60.33
CA ILE A 197 -23.66 7.48 -60.78
C ILE A 197 -24.81 8.45 -60.47
N LYS A 198 -24.82 9.06 -59.27
CA LYS A 198 -25.85 10.06 -58.91
C LYS A 198 -25.77 11.32 -59.77
N GLU A 199 -24.58 11.82 -60.08
CA GLU A 199 -24.41 12.96 -60.97
C GLU A 199 -24.86 12.64 -62.40
N GLN A 200 -24.53 11.45 -62.91
CA GLN A 200 -25.01 10.98 -64.21
C GLN A 200 -26.54 10.84 -64.22
N GLN A 201 -27.13 10.27 -63.17
CA GLN A 201 -28.58 10.15 -63.01
C GLN A 201 -29.25 11.53 -62.98
N TYR A 202 -28.67 12.50 -62.27
CA TYR A 202 -29.20 13.87 -62.21
C TYR A 202 -29.14 14.58 -63.57
N LYS A 203 -28.01 14.44 -64.28
CA LYS A 203 -27.86 14.98 -65.65
C LYS A 203 -28.87 14.38 -66.61
N LEU A 204 -29.05 13.05 -66.60
CA LEU A 204 -30.03 12.37 -67.46
C LEU A 204 -31.46 12.75 -67.09
N GLN A 205 -31.83 12.77 -65.80
CA GLN A 205 -33.16 13.19 -65.35
C GLN A 205 -33.49 14.64 -65.72
N GLY A 206 -32.51 15.54 -65.69
CA GLY A 206 -32.69 16.93 -66.13
C GLY A 206 -32.93 17.09 -67.63
N GLN A 207 -32.41 16.17 -68.45
CA GLN A 207 -32.59 16.19 -69.91
C GLN A 207 -33.87 15.49 -70.38
N VAL A 208 -34.44 14.57 -69.58
CA VAL A 208 -35.68 13.83 -69.91
C VAL A 208 -36.86 14.75 -70.28
N PRO A 209 -37.17 15.84 -69.57
CA PRO A 209 -38.27 16.75 -69.94
C PRO A 209 -38.05 17.41 -71.31
N GLN A 210 -36.81 17.85 -71.59
CA GLN A 210 -36.46 18.49 -72.85
C GLN A 210 -36.55 17.50 -74.02
N PHE A 211 -36.13 16.25 -73.81
CA PHE A 211 -36.31 15.20 -74.82
C PHE A 211 -37.78 14.85 -75.03
N LYS A 212 -38.60 14.81 -73.96
CA LYS A 212 -40.05 14.59 -74.09
C LYS A 212 -40.75 15.69 -74.88
N GLU A 213 -40.42 16.95 -74.61
CA GLU A 213 -41.00 18.10 -75.31
C GLU A 213 -40.61 18.12 -76.79
N LYS A 214 -39.33 17.86 -77.11
CA LYS A 214 -38.86 17.70 -78.50
C LYS A 214 -39.51 16.50 -79.19
N LEU A 215 -39.67 15.36 -78.50
CA LEU A 215 -40.35 14.19 -79.04
C LEU A 215 -41.82 14.48 -79.33
N ASP A 216 -42.53 15.19 -78.45
CA ASP A 216 -43.92 15.57 -78.66
C ASP A 216 -44.08 16.58 -79.80
N MET A 217 -43.12 17.50 -79.99
CA MET A 217 -43.05 18.36 -81.17
C MET A 217 -42.88 17.53 -82.45
N TYR A 218 -41.88 16.65 -82.52
CA TYR A 218 -41.65 15.82 -83.70
C TYR A 218 -42.82 14.87 -83.99
N LYS A 219 -43.44 14.30 -82.95
CA LYS A 219 -44.67 13.51 -83.09
C LYS A 219 -45.81 14.34 -83.68
N LYS A 220 -46.00 15.58 -83.23
CA LYS A 220 -47.03 16.47 -83.81
C LYS A 220 -46.73 16.80 -85.28
N GLU A 221 -45.49 17.11 -85.62
CA GLU A 221 -45.08 17.41 -87.01
C GLU A 221 -45.25 16.19 -87.94
N LEU A 222 -44.84 15.00 -87.50
CA LEU A 222 -44.99 13.75 -88.26
C LEU A 222 -46.46 13.35 -88.44
N THR A 223 -47.30 13.54 -87.42
CA THR A 223 -48.74 13.28 -87.48
C THR A 223 -49.47 14.30 -88.34
N GLN A 224 -49.14 15.60 -88.23
CA GLN A 224 -49.72 16.66 -89.06
C GLN A 224 -49.37 16.50 -90.56
N SER A 225 -48.21 15.92 -90.84
CA SER A 225 -47.74 15.65 -92.21
C SER A 225 -48.28 14.34 -92.82
N ASN A 226 -49.08 13.55 -92.06
CA ASN A 226 -49.55 12.21 -92.46
C ASN A 226 -48.41 11.29 -92.95
N LEU A 227 -47.26 11.32 -92.26
CA LEU A 227 -46.09 10.50 -92.59
C LEU A 227 -46.00 9.19 -91.81
N ILE A 228 -46.86 9.02 -90.79
CA ILE A 228 -46.98 7.79 -90.00
C ILE A 228 -48.01 6.89 -90.68
N ILE A 229 -47.63 5.64 -90.95
CA ILE A 229 -48.45 4.64 -91.63
C ILE A 229 -48.63 3.40 -90.74
N SER A 230 -49.73 2.67 -90.91
CA SER A 230 -49.95 1.40 -90.22
C SER A 230 -49.15 0.26 -90.88
N GLU A 231 -49.01 -0.85 -90.17
CA GLU A 231 -48.32 -2.04 -90.66
C GLU A 231 -48.94 -2.58 -91.96
N GLU A 232 -50.27 -2.56 -92.07
CA GLU A 232 -51.01 -2.94 -93.29
C GLU A 232 -50.64 -2.04 -94.47
N THR A 233 -50.62 -0.71 -94.29
CA THR A 233 -50.28 0.24 -95.34
C THR A 233 -48.80 0.19 -95.72
N TYR A 234 -47.90 -0.15 -94.78
CA TYR A 234 -46.48 -0.36 -95.05
C TYR A 234 -46.24 -1.58 -95.94
N VAL A 235 -46.92 -2.70 -95.68
CA VAL A 235 -46.80 -3.92 -96.50
C VAL A 235 -47.25 -3.65 -97.94
N GLU A 236 -48.37 -2.94 -98.12
CA GLU A 236 -48.88 -2.53 -99.43
C GLU A 236 -47.92 -1.59 -100.18
N LEU A 237 -47.39 -0.56 -99.49
CA LEU A 237 -46.45 0.39 -100.08
C LEU A 237 -45.07 -0.20 -100.35
N LYS A 238 -44.66 -1.22 -99.60
CA LYS A 238 -43.40 -1.94 -99.84
C LYS A 238 -43.47 -2.87 -101.05
N ALA A 239 -44.64 -3.43 -101.35
CA ALA A 239 -44.88 -4.32 -102.50
C ALA A 239 -44.87 -3.61 -103.87
N LYS A 240 -45.10 -2.29 -103.92
CA LYS A 240 -44.96 -1.48 -105.15
C LYS A 240 -43.47 -1.33 -105.54
N HIS A 241 -43.17 -1.25 -106.85
CA HIS A 241 -41.81 -0.97 -107.35
C HIS A 241 -41.39 0.48 -107.04
N GLU A 242 -40.10 0.76 -106.79
CA GLU A 242 -39.63 2.10 -106.35
C GLU A 242 -39.98 3.22 -107.35
N ASP A 243 -39.97 2.94 -108.65
CA ASP A 243 -40.29 3.90 -109.72
C ASP A 243 -41.79 4.29 -109.78
N GLN A 244 -42.64 3.55 -109.05
CA GLN A 244 -44.10 3.76 -109.01
C GLN A 244 -44.57 4.38 -107.68
N LYS A 245 -43.64 4.66 -106.76
CA LYS A 245 -43.96 5.31 -105.47
C LYS A 245 -43.84 6.81 -105.62
N SER A 246 -44.83 7.54 -105.12
CA SER A 246 -44.66 8.98 -104.90
C SER A 246 -43.59 9.23 -103.83
N LEU A 247 -42.92 10.38 -103.89
CA LEU A 247 -41.90 10.77 -102.89
C LEU A 247 -42.41 10.67 -101.44
N LYS A 248 -43.71 10.93 -101.24
CA LYS A 248 -44.39 10.78 -99.95
C LYS A 248 -44.48 9.32 -99.50
N GLU A 249 -44.87 8.41 -100.38
CA GLU A 249 -44.95 6.97 -100.09
C GLU A 249 -43.57 6.37 -99.83
N TYR A 250 -42.52 6.83 -100.53
CA TYR A 250 -41.13 6.44 -100.27
C TYR A 250 -40.67 6.86 -98.86
N LEU A 251 -40.92 8.12 -98.49
CA LEU A 251 -40.60 8.64 -97.15
C LEU A 251 -41.36 7.91 -96.04
N GLN A 252 -42.65 7.59 -96.25
CA GLN A 252 -43.46 6.83 -95.28
C GLN A 252 -42.89 5.43 -95.00
N VAL A 253 -42.48 4.69 -96.05
CA VAL A 253 -41.84 3.37 -95.90
C VAL A 253 -40.52 3.50 -95.12
N ARG A 254 -39.70 4.51 -95.43
CA ARG A 254 -38.39 4.66 -94.78
C ARG A 254 -38.51 5.10 -93.32
N ILE A 255 -39.48 5.96 -93.01
CA ILE A 255 -39.79 6.40 -91.64
C ILE A 255 -40.31 5.22 -90.81
N TYR A 256 -41.18 4.36 -91.38
CA TYR A 256 -41.68 3.16 -90.71
C TYR A 256 -40.54 2.19 -90.37
N GLU A 257 -39.65 1.87 -91.31
CA GLU A 257 -38.50 0.98 -91.06
C GLU A 257 -37.55 1.52 -89.98
N GLN A 258 -37.38 2.84 -89.91
CA GLN A 258 -36.52 3.44 -88.88
C GLN A 258 -37.22 3.47 -87.51
N LEU A 259 -38.54 3.72 -87.47
CA LEU A 259 -39.34 3.62 -86.25
C LEU A 259 -39.38 2.19 -85.70
N ASP A 260 -39.46 1.19 -86.57
CA ASP A 260 -39.47 -0.23 -86.20
C ASP A 260 -38.16 -0.66 -85.52
N LYS A 261 -37.01 -0.19 -86.02
CA LYS A 261 -35.70 -0.40 -85.36
C LYS A 261 -35.66 0.20 -83.96
N TYR A 262 -36.18 1.42 -83.79
CA TYR A 262 -36.24 2.05 -82.45
C TYR A 262 -37.24 1.35 -81.53
N HIS A 263 -38.34 0.79 -82.05
CA HIS A 263 -39.26 -0.03 -81.24
C HIS A 263 -38.57 -1.30 -80.73
N HIS A 264 -37.83 -2.01 -81.59
CA HIS A 264 -37.05 -3.18 -81.19
C HIS A 264 -35.98 -2.82 -80.14
N GLU A 265 -35.29 -1.68 -80.30
CA GLU A 265 -34.29 -1.22 -79.32
C GLU A 265 -34.93 -0.86 -77.97
N ILE A 266 -36.09 -0.18 -77.97
CA ILE A 266 -36.87 0.09 -76.75
C ILE A 266 -37.31 -1.21 -76.07
N GLU A 267 -37.71 -2.22 -76.84
CA GLU A 267 -38.14 -3.49 -76.28
C GLU A 267 -36.98 -4.28 -75.66
N ASN A 268 -35.80 -4.27 -76.31
CA ASN A 268 -34.57 -4.83 -75.74
C ASN A 268 -34.16 -4.12 -74.44
N LEU A 269 -34.22 -2.78 -74.41
CA LEU A 269 -33.94 -1.99 -73.21
C LEU A 269 -34.94 -2.27 -72.08
N ARG A 270 -36.23 -2.49 -72.41
CA ARG A 270 -37.24 -2.90 -71.43
C ARG A 270 -36.93 -4.27 -70.82
N ARG A 271 -36.60 -5.27 -71.65
CA ARG A 271 -36.19 -6.60 -71.16
C ARG A 271 -34.96 -6.53 -70.26
N SER A 272 -33.94 -5.78 -70.67
CA SER A 272 -32.74 -5.57 -69.84
C SER A 272 -33.06 -4.88 -68.51
N ASN A 273 -33.99 -3.92 -68.48
CA ASN A 273 -34.43 -3.28 -67.26
C ASN A 273 -35.21 -4.25 -66.34
N ASP A 274 -36.06 -5.11 -66.91
CA ASP A 274 -36.78 -6.13 -66.14
C ASP A 274 -35.81 -7.16 -65.50
N GLU A 275 -34.79 -7.59 -66.24
CA GLU A 275 -33.71 -8.44 -65.70
C GLU A 275 -32.95 -7.76 -64.55
N LEU A 276 -32.61 -6.48 -64.68
CA LEU A 276 -31.93 -5.72 -63.62
C LEU A 276 -32.80 -5.55 -62.38
N VAL A 277 -34.12 -5.40 -62.55
CA VAL A 277 -35.09 -5.35 -61.43
C VAL A 277 -35.11 -6.68 -60.69
N GLU A 278 -35.11 -7.81 -61.41
CA GLU A 278 -35.06 -9.14 -60.81
C GLU A 278 -33.76 -9.38 -60.03
N VAL A 279 -32.61 -9.01 -60.60
CA VAL A 279 -31.30 -9.08 -59.93
C VAL A 279 -31.31 -8.23 -58.65
N ASN A 280 -31.86 -7.01 -58.69
CA ASN A 280 -31.98 -6.16 -57.50
C ASN A 280 -32.85 -6.79 -56.40
N MET A 281 -33.96 -7.43 -56.79
CA MET A 281 -34.84 -8.11 -55.85
C MET A 281 -34.15 -9.30 -55.18
N ASN A 282 -33.35 -10.06 -55.94
CA ASN A 282 -32.55 -11.16 -55.42
C ASN A 282 -31.44 -10.67 -54.47
N LEU A 283 -30.74 -9.59 -54.82
CA LEU A 283 -29.73 -8.97 -53.94
C LEU A 283 -30.34 -8.45 -52.64
N LYS A 284 -31.54 -7.84 -52.70
CA LYS A 284 -32.28 -7.40 -51.52
C LYS A 284 -32.66 -8.57 -50.62
N MET A 285 -33.18 -9.66 -51.18
CA MET A 285 -33.50 -10.86 -50.39
C MET A 285 -32.26 -11.49 -49.75
N LYS A 286 -31.10 -11.46 -50.43
CA LYS A 286 -29.82 -11.90 -49.85
C LYS A 286 -29.40 -11.01 -48.69
N SER A 287 -29.45 -9.69 -48.86
CA SER A 287 -29.17 -8.72 -47.79
C SER A 287 -30.05 -8.94 -46.56
N ASP A 288 -31.35 -9.22 -46.76
CA ASP A 288 -32.28 -9.47 -45.65
C ASP A 288 -31.99 -10.79 -44.92
N ARG A 289 -31.45 -11.80 -45.61
CA ARG A 289 -31.00 -13.06 -44.99
C ARG A 289 -29.74 -12.84 -44.16
N ASP A 290 -28.75 -12.19 -44.75
CA ASP A 290 -27.48 -11.88 -44.08
C ASP A 290 -27.73 -11.03 -42.81
N GLN A 291 -28.68 -10.09 -42.89
CA GLN A 291 -29.08 -9.27 -41.74
C GLN A 291 -29.66 -10.11 -40.59
N ARG A 292 -30.52 -11.10 -40.88
CA ARG A 292 -31.06 -12.01 -39.85
C ARG A 292 -29.98 -12.90 -39.25
N GLU A 293 -29.02 -13.34 -40.06
CA GLU A 293 -27.88 -14.13 -39.58
C GLU A 293 -27.02 -13.31 -38.61
N ILE A 294 -26.73 -12.05 -38.96
CA ILE A 294 -26.03 -11.10 -38.09
C ILE A 294 -26.76 -10.91 -36.75
N GLU A 295 -28.08 -10.77 -36.76
CA GLU A 295 -28.87 -10.65 -35.53
C GLU A 295 -28.82 -11.92 -34.67
N SER A 296 -28.84 -13.10 -35.29
CA SER A 296 -28.71 -14.37 -34.58
C SER A 296 -27.33 -14.53 -33.92
N LEU A 297 -26.26 -14.17 -34.64
CA LEU A 297 -24.89 -14.20 -34.13
C LEU A 297 -24.69 -13.19 -32.99
N LYS A 298 -25.29 -12.00 -33.08
CA LYS A 298 -25.28 -11.01 -31.99
C LYS A 298 -25.99 -11.51 -30.74
N LYS A 299 -27.02 -12.35 -30.87
CA LYS A 299 -27.70 -12.95 -29.71
C LYS A 299 -26.78 -13.98 -29.03
N ILE A 300 -26.18 -14.88 -29.79
CA ILE A 300 -25.25 -15.90 -29.28
C ILE A 300 -24.02 -15.26 -28.61
N ALA A 301 -23.49 -14.18 -29.19
CA ALA A 301 -22.38 -13.43 -28.60
C ALA A 301 -22.73 -12.86 -27.21
N ARG A 302 -23.93 -12.29 -27.06
CA ARG A 302 -24.42 -11.77 -25.77
C ARG A 302 -24.59 -12.87 -24.72
N GLU A 303 -25.15 -14.02 -25.11
CA GLU A 303 -25.30 -15.17 -24.19
C GLU A 303 -23.93 -15.68 -23.70
N ARG A 304 -22.93 -15.77 -24.58
CA ARG A 304 -21.55 -16.15 -24.19
C ARG A 304 -20.88 -15.15 -23.26
N GLU A 305 -21.14 -13.86 -23.45
CA GLU A 305 -20.61 -12.79 -22.60
C GLU A 305 -21.25 -12.85 -21.21
N GLU A 306 -22.57 -13.05 -21.12
CA GLU A 306 -23.27 -13.25 -19.85
C GLU A 306 -22.78 -14.49 -19.09
N ASP A 307 -22.60 -15.62 -19.77
CA ASP A 307 -22.06 -16.83 -19.13
C ASP A 307 -20.62 -16.63 -18.64
N SER A 308 -19.79 -15.92 -19.42
CA SER A 308 -18.43 -15.56 -18.98
C SER A 308 -18.47 -14.67 -17.74
N ARG A 309 -19.40 -13.72 -17.70
CA ARG A 309 -19.60 -12.82 -16.54
C ARG A 309 -20.05 -13.58 -15.31
N ARG A 310 -21.04 -14.49 -15.43
CA ARG A 310 -21.46 -15.38 -14.33
C ARG A 310 -20.31 -16.23 -13.80
N ARG A 311 -19.44 -16.70 -14.69
CA ARG A 311 -18.27 -17.51 -14.32
C ARG A 311 -17.22 -16.69 -13.58
N ILE A 312 -16.99 -15.44 -13.98
CA ILE A 312 -16.14 -14.49 -13.25
C ILE A 312 -16.73 -14.23 -11.86
N ASP A 313 -18.01 -13.90 -11.74
CA ASP A 313 -18.67 -13.64 -10.45
C ASP A 313 -18.61 -14.87 -9.50
N ALA A 314 -18.66 -16.09 -10.05
CA ALA A 314 -18.52 -17.32 -9.27
C ALA A 314 -17.08 -17.52 -8.79
N LEU A 315 -16.09 -17.24 -9.64
CA LEU A 315 -14.68 -17.29 -9.28
C LEU A 315 -14.33 -16.24 -8.24
N GLU A 316 -14.83 -15.01 -8.37
CA GLU A 316 -14.61 -13.94 -7.37
C GLU A 316 -15.18 -14.31 -6.00
N ARG A 317 -16.39 -14.89 -5.96
CA ARG A 317 -16.97 -15.43 -4.72
C ARG A 317 -16.08 -16.50 -4.10
N ARG A 318 -15.56 -17.43 -4.92
CA ARG A 318 -14.68 -18.49 -4.45
C ARG A 318 -13.34 -17.96 -3.95
N THR A 319 -12.77 -16.96 -4.62
CA THR A 319 -11.54 -16.29 -4.17
C THR A 319 -11.75 -15.62 -2.82
N LYS A 320 -12.88 -14.93 -2.62
CA LYS A 320 -13.23 -14.29 -1.35
C LYS A 320 -13.42 -15.30 -0.21
N GLU A 321 -14.01 -16.46 -0.48
CA GLU A 321 -14.08 -17.57 0.48
C GLU A 321 -12.68 -18.08 0.86
N LEU A 322 -11.82 -18.31 -0.14
CA LEU A 322 -10.45 -18.77 0.10
C LEU A 322 -9.61 -17.74 0.87
N GLU A 323 -9.81 -16.44 0.62
CA GLU A 323 -9.18 -15.37 1.39
C GLU A 323 -9.62 -15.39 2.85
N GLN A 324 -10.91 -15.62 3.12
CA GLN A 324 -11.43 -15.75 4.48
C GLN A 324 -10.87 -16.99 5.18
N ASP A 325 -10.78 -18.12 4.49
CA ASP A 325 -10.20 -19.35 5.05
C ASP A 325 -8.69 -19.20 5.30
N LEU A 326 -7.97 -18.54 4.38
CA LEU A 326 -6.56 -18.18 4.57
C LEU A 326 -6.39 -17.29 5.80
N HIS A 327 -7.27 -16.31 6.00
CA HIS A 327 -7.24 -15.43 7.17
C HIS A 327 -7.48 -16.20 8.48
N ARG A 328 -8.44 -17.14 8.48
CA ARG A 328 -8.71 -18.03 9.63
C ARG A 328 -7.49 -18.89 9.97
N VAL A 329 -6.91 -19.56 8.97
CA VAL A 329 -5.71 -20.41 9.16
C VAL A 329 -4.51 -19.59 9.60
N THR A 330 -4.32 -18.40 9.05
CA THR A 330 -3.23 -17.49 9.45
C THR A 330 -3.38 -17.07 10.92
N THR A 331 -4.60 -16.74 11.34
CA THR A 331 -4.89 -16.38 12.73
C THR A 331 -4.66 -17.58 13.67
N GLN A 332 -5.10 -18.77 13.27
CA GLN A 332 -4.83 -20.00 14.03
C GLN A 332 -3.33 -20.30 14.14
N ASN A 333 -2.55 -20.09 13.07
CA ASN A 333 -1.10 -20.24 13.10
C ASN A 333 -0.43 -19.24 14.04
N LYS A 334 -0.89 -17.97 14.08
CA LYS A 334 -0.40 -16.98 15.04
C LYS A 334 -0.63 -17.44 16.47
N VAL A 335 -1.85 -17.89 16.80
CA VAL A 335 -2.17 -18.43 18.13
C VAL A 335 -1.33 -19.66 18.47
N MET A 336 -1.08 -20.56 17.50
CA MET A 336 -0.21 -21.73 17.70
C MET A 336 1.25 -21.34 17.91
N MET A 337 1.75 -20.31 17.21
CA MET A 337 3.10 -19.76 17.43
C MET A 337 3.22 -19.13 18.81
N GLU A 338 2.25 -18.31 19.23
CA GLU A 338 2.22 -17.71 20.57
C GLU A 338 2.19 -18.79 21.67
N LYS A 339 1.36 -19.83 21.50
CA LYS A 339 1.37 -21.01 22.38
C LYS A 339 2.72 -21.72 22.39
N GLY A 340 3.38 -21.83 21.24
CA GLY A 340 4.71 -22.42 21.12
C GLY A 340 5.79 -21.60 21.81
N ILE A 341 5.71 -20.27 21.77
CA ILE A 341 6.62 -19.37 22.50
C ILE A 341 6.38 -19.49 24.01
N SER A 342 5.12 -19.40 24.45
CA SER A 342 4.76 -19.55 25.86
C SER A 342 5.18 -20.92 26.42
N MET A 343 5.06 -22.00 25.64
CA MET A 343 5.51 -23.32 26.07
C MET A 343 7.04 -23.39 26.21
N LYS A 344 7.80 -22.71 25.34
CA LYS A 344 9.26 -22.60 25.49
C LYS A 344 9.65 -21.81 26.73
N GLU A 345 8.95 -20.71 27.04
CA GLU A 345 9.16 -19.93 28.25
C GLU A 345 8.88 -20.77 29.50
N VAL A 346 7.79 -21.55 29.50
CA VAL A 346 7.46 -22.48 30.58
C VAL A 346 8.54 -23.56 30.74
N ASP A 347 9.04 -24.14 29.64
CA ASP A 347 10.13 -25.12 29.68
C ASP A 347 11.45 -24.52 30.20
N GLU A 348 11.74 -23.26 29.85
CA GLU A 348 12.92 -22.54 30.33
C GLU A 348 12.81 -22.22 31.82
N HIS A 349 11.65 -21.75 32.27
CA HIS A 349 11.35 -21.62 33.69
C HIS A 349 11.44 -22.95 34.44
N HIS A 350 10.95 -24.06 33.86
CA HIS A 350 11.05 -25.38 34.45
C HIS A 350 12.51 -25.84 34.59
N LYS A 351 13.32 -25.66 33.55
CA LYS A 351 14.76 -25.96 33.60
C LYS A 351 15.48 -25.12 34.65
N GLN A 352 15.17 -23.83 34.74
CA GLN A 352 15.75 -22.96 35.76
C GLN A 352 15.37 -23.42 37.17
N LEU A 353 14.09 -23.76 37.38
CA LEU A 353 13.62 -24.29 38.66
C LEU A 353 14.30 -25.62 39.02
N GLU A 354 14.58 -26.48 38.03
CA GLU A 354 15.30 -27.74 38.24
C GLU A 354 16.77 -27.50 38.61
N ILE A 355 17.43 -26.52 37.99
CA ILE A 355 18.79 -26.09 38.36
C ILE A 355 18.80 -25.56 39.79
N ASP A 356 17.85 -24.70 40.14
CA ASP A 356 17.73 -24.13 41.47
C ASP A 356 17.44 -25.21 42.53
N TYR A 357 16.56 -26.17 42.22
CA TYR A 357 16.27 -27.32 43.08
C TYR A 357 17.52 -28.18 43.32
N ARG A 358 18.29 -28.50 42.27
CA ARG A 358 19.55 -29.25 42.40
C ARG A 358 20.60 -28.48 43.20
N SER A 359 20.71 -27.16 42.98
CA SER A 359 21.61 -26.28 43.73
C SER A 359 21.24 -26.25 45.22
N LEU A 360 19.94 -26.14 45.54
CA LEU A 360 19.45 -26.14 46.90
C LEU A 360 19.62 -27.50 47.57
N GLN A 361 19.40 -28.61 46.85
CA GLN A 361 19.65 -29.96 47.32
C GLN A 361 21.13 -30.19 47.65
N ASN A 362 22.05 -29.70 46.81
CA ASN A 362 23.49 -29.77 47.08
C ASN A 362 23.90 -28.94 48.30
N LYS A 363 23.33 -27.73 48.45
CA LYS A 363 23.53 -26.91 49.65
C LYS A 363 23.01 -27.59 50.91
N HIS A 364 21.82 -28.20 50.83
CA HIS A 364 21.23 -28.94 51.94
C HIS A 364 22.14 -30.10 52.36
N LYS A 365 22.59 -30.92 51.40
CA LYS A 365 23.53 -32.02 51.66
C LYS A 365 24.85 -31.54 52.28
N MET A 366 25.39 -30.41 51.80
CA MET A 366 26.60 -29.81 52.39
C MET A 366 26.37 -29.40 53.85
N VAL A 367 25.21 -28.82 54.17
CA VAL A 367 24.84 -28.44 55.55
C VAL A 367 24.63 -29.69 56.41
N GLU A 368 23.99 -30.74 55.90
CA GLU A 368 23.86 -32.03 56.58
C GLU A 368 25.22 -32.65 56.90
N ASP A 369 26.14 -32.68 55.94
CA ASP A 369 27.52 -33.18 56.12
C ASP A 369 28.29 -32.35 57.16
N GLN A 370 28.10 -31.02 57.17
CA GLN A 370 28.69 -30.14 58.19
C GLN A 370 28.11 -30.39 59.58
N LEU A 371 26.80 -30.59 59.68
CA LEU A 371 26.12 -30.86 60.94
C LEU A 371 26.60 -32.20 61.53
N LEU A 372 26.74 -33.22 60.70
CA LEU A 372 27.28 -34.51 61.10
C LEU A 372 28.72 -34.40 61.63
N ARG A 373 29.60 -33.66 60.92
CA ARG A 373 30.97 -33.40 61.40
C ARG A 373 31.01 -32.65 62.72
N LEU A 374 30.15 -31.65 62.89
CA LEU A 374 30.05 -30.89 64.15
C LEU A 374 29.55 -31.78 65.30
N GLN A 375 28.63 -32.71 65.01
CA GLN A 375 28.14 -33.67 65.99
C GLN A 375 29.26 -34.64 66.42
N ASP A 376 30.08 -35.13 65.49
CA ASP A 376 31.24 -35.97 65.81
C ASP A 376 32.29 -35.22 66.63
N GLN A 377 32.60 -33.96 66.26
CA GLN A 377 33.51 -33.10 67.02
C GLN A 377 32.98 -32.83 68.43
N LYS A 378 31.67 -32.60 68.58
CA LYS A 378 31.04 -32.42 69.89
C LYS A 378 31.21 -33.66 70.75
N LEU A 379 30.93 -34.86 70.21
CA LEU A 379 31.10 -36.13 70.93
C LEU A 379 32.55 -36.37 71.34
N GLU A 380 33.51 -36.01 70.50
CA GLU A 380 34.93 -36.14 70.82
C GLU A 380 35.37 -35.18 71.93
N VAL A 381 34.87 -33.94 71.92
CA VAL A 381 35.09 -32.98 73.01
C VAL A 381 34.45 -33.45 74.30
N GLU A 382 33.25 -34.03 74.26
CA GLU A 382 32.58 -34.61 75.44
C GLU A 382 33.41 -35.77 76.03
N ARG A 383 33.90 -36.71 75.20
CA ARG A 383 34.80 -37.78 75.64
C ARG A 383 36.10 -37.26 76.25
N ARG A 384 36.72 -36.26 75.62
CA ARG A 384 37.95 -35.64 76.14
C ARG A 384 37.70 -34.91 77.47
N SER A 385 36.57 -34.22 77.60
CA SER A 385 36.15 -33.59 78.85
C SER A 385 35.94 -34.62 79.96
N GLU A 386 35.31 -35.77 79.67
CA GLU A 386 35.19 -36.86 80.64
C GLU A 386 36.54 -37.46 81.04
N SER A 387 37.45 -37.68 80.07
CA SER A 387 38.79 -38.18 80.35
C SER A 387 39.57 -37.25 81.26
N LEU A 388 39.55 -35.94 80.97
CA LEU A 388 40.21 -34.93 81.78
C LEU A 388 39.60 -34.82 83.18
N ARG A 389 38.27 -34.98 83.33
CA ARG A 389 37.63 -35.03 84.65
C ARG A 389 38.13 -36.21 85.48
N ARG A 390 38.25 -37.40 84.88
CA ARG A 390 38.80 -38.58 85.58
C ARG A 390 40.27 -38.38 85.97
N GLU A 391 41.06 -37.76 85.10
CA GLU A 391 42.47 -37.41 85.38
C GLU A 391 42.58 -36.43 86.55
N ILE A 392 41.75 -35.37 86.57
CA ILE A 392 41.66 -34.43 87.69
C ILE A 392 41.30 -35.14 89.00
N ASP A 393 40.38 -36.09 88.98
CA ASP A 393 39.98 -36.84 90.18
C ASP A 393 41.14 -37.69 90.73
N ILE A 394 41.90 -38.36 89.87
CA ILE A 394 43.09 -39.13 90.25
C ILE A 394 44.17 -38.21 90.81
N LEU A 395 44.47 -37.10 90.12
CA LEU A 395 45.47 -36.13 90.58
C LEU A 395 45.08 -35.49 91.92
N ASN A 396 43.79 -35.28 92.18
CA ASN A 396 43.31 -34.82 93.47
C ASN A 396 43.52 -35.88 94.57
N GLN A 397 43.32 -37.17 94.27
CA GLN A 397 43.63 -38.25 95.21
C GLN A 397 45.13 -38.27 95.54
N ASP A 398 46.00 -38.21 94.52
CA ASP A 398 47.45 -38.16 94.70
C ASP A 398 47.88 -36.93 95.50
N LYS A 399 47.33 -35.75 95.18
CA LYS A 399 47.57 -34.52 95.94
C LYS A 399 47.21 -34.71 97.41
N THR A 400 46.07 -35.31 97.72
CA THR A 400 45.67 -35.53 99.12
C THR A 400 46.57 -36.55 99.82
N PHE A 401 47.04 -37.58 99.13
CA PHE A 401 47.98 -38.56 99.67
C PHE A 401 49.34 -37.92 99.97
N LEU A 402 49.93 -37.26 98.96
CA LEU A 402 51.22 -36.59 99.09
C LEU A 402 51.19 -35.48 100.12
N THR A 403 50.09 -34.72 100.23
CA THR A 403 49.97 -33.69 101.27
C THR A 403 50.02 -34.29 102.67
N ARG A 404 49.40 -35.46 102.91
CA ARG A 404 49.48 -36.16 104.21
C ARG A 404 50.89 -36.70 104.47
N GLU A 405 51.54 -37.25 103.44
CA GLU A 405 52.91 -37.74 103.55
C GLU A 405 53.89 -36.60 103.84
N ASN A 406 53.73 -35.47 103.17
CA ASN A 406 54.58 -34.29 103.35
C ASN A 406 54.48 -33.75 104.78
N VAL A 407 53.26 -33.65 105.35
CA VAL A 407 53.07 -33.27 106.76
C VAL A 407 53.77 -34.27 107.71
N SER A 408 53.64 -35.57 107.45
CA SER A 408 54.31 -36.62 108.24
C SER A 408 55.84 -36.54 108.16
N ILE A 409 56.39 -36.21 106.99
CA ILE A 409 57.83 -36.02 106.78
C ILE A 409 58.29 -34.72 107.44
N GLU A 410 57.57 -33.61 107.30
CA GLU A 410 57.88 -32.33 107.96
C GLU A 410 57.95 -32.48 109.49
N GLU A 411 57.03 -33.24 110.10
CA GLU A 411 57.08 -33.53 111.54
C GLU A 411 58.28 -34.40 111.96
N ARG A 412 58.77 -35.28 111.08
CA ARG A 412 59.98 -36.08 111.31
C ARG A 412 61.23 -35.23 111.09
N TYR A 413 61.23 -34.42 110.05
CA TYR A 413 62.31 -33.51 109.70
C TYR A 413 62.57 -32.55 110.85
N LYS A 414 61.52 -31.90 111.37
CA LYS A 414 61.62 -31.01 112.53
C LYS A 414 62.21 -31.69 113.76
N ARG A 415 61.85 -32.95 114.03
CA ARG A 415 62.44 -33.75 115.14
C ARG A 415 63.91 -34.11 114.92
N VAL A 416 64.35 -34.21 113.67
CA VAL A 416 65.75 -34.47 113.32
C VAL A 416 66.55 -33.18 113.33
N GLU A 417 66.00 -32.06 112.84
CA GLU A 417 66.60 -30.72 112.99
C GLU A 417 66.84 -30.39 114.46
N ASP A 418 65.85 -30.56 115.33
CA ASP A 418 66.01 -30.31 116.78
C ASP A 418 67.12 -31.16 117.43
N LYS A 419 67.47 -32.31 116.83
CA LYS A 419 68.58 -33.17 117.25
C LYS A 419 69.90 -32.74 116.59
N LEU A 420 69.84 -32.37 115.32
CA LEU A 420 70.98 -31.90 114.54
C LEU A 420 71.56 -30.64 115.19
N ASP A 421 70.73 -29.65 115.54
CA ASP A 421 71.15 -28.41 116.20
C ASP A 421 71.93 -28.67 117.49
N ARG A 422 71.54 -29.69 118.27
CA ARG A 422 72.26 -30.10 119.49
C ARG A 422 73.61 -30.71 119.16
N THR A 423 73.67 -31.57 118.15
CA THR A 423 74.93 -32.19 117.72
C THR A 423 75.86 -31.25 116.97
N GLU A 424 75.34 -30.26 116.24
CA GLU A 424 76.13 -29.25 115.54
C GLU A 424 76.78 -28.28 116.51
N ALA A 425 76.11 -27.94 117.60
CA ALA A 425 76.72 -27.19 118.70
C ALA A 425 77.92 -27.94 119.31
N GLU A 426 77.82 -29.27 119.48
CA GLU A 426 78.91 -30.12 119.98
C GLU A 426 80.04 -30.31 118.93
N LEU A 427 79.68 -30.39 117.65
CA LEU A 427 80.62 -30.58 116.54
C LEU A 427 81.41 -29.32 116.19
N LEU A 428 80.83 -28.12 116.33
CA LEU A 428 81.51 -26.84 116.10
C LEU A 428 82.70 -26.64 117.06
N GLU A 429 82.59 -27.13 118.28
CA GLU A 429 83.68 -27.14 119.25
C GLU A 429 84.81 -28.10 118.83
N GLN A 430 84.46 -29.27 118.27
CA GLN A 430 85.43 -30.25 117.78
C GLN A 430 86.09 -29.86 116.45
N LYS A 431 85.34 -29.20 115.54
CA LYS A 431 85.84 -28.73 114.24
C LYS A 431 86.84 -27.58 114.36
N ARG A 432 86.75 -26.77 115.41
CA ARG A 432 87.76 -25.74 115.71
C ARG A 432 89.15 -26.35 115.98
N ILE A 433 89.20 -27.60 116.47
CA ILE A 433 90.44 -28.33 116.76
C ILE A 433 90.97 -29.06 115.51
N ALA A 434 90.08 -29.54 114.62
CA ALA A 434 90.45 -30.33 113.43
C ALA A 434 90.86 -29.49 112.20
N ASN A 435 90.39 -28.25 112.06
CA ASN A 435 90.67 -27.41 110.88
C ASN A 435 92.15 -27.05 110.70
N ASN A 436 92.98 -27.10 111.75
CA ASN A 436 94.42 -26.88 111.63
C ASN A 436 95.18 -28.07 110.97
N TYR A 437 94.53 -29.22 110.74
CA TYR A 437 95.17 -30.42 110.19
C TYR A 437 94.74 -30.78 108.76
N MET A 438 93.57 -30.34 108.29
CA MET A 438 92.99 -30.73 106.98
C MET A 438 93.54 -29.93 105.79
N GLU A 439 94.07 -28.73 106.01
CA GLU A 439 94.55 -27.84 104.93
C GLU A 439 95.73 -28.43 104.13
N ARG A 440 96.43 -29.43 104.68
CA ARG A 440 97.54 -30.12 103.99
C ARG A 440 97.14 -31.24 103.04
N VAL A 441 95.90 -31.75 103.06
CA VAL A 441 95.50 -32.96 102.31
C VAL A 441 94.75 -32.64 101.00
N LEU A 442 94.17 -31.45 100.86
CA LEU A 442 93.27 -31.13 99.73
C LEU A 442 93.98 -30.82 98.40
N SER A 443 95.28 -30.52 98.40
CA SER A 443 95.97 -30.13 97.15
C SER A 443 96.21 -31.26 96.14
N THR A 444 95.97 -32.52 96.50
CA THR A 444 96.25 -33.68 95.63
C THR A 444 95.01 -34.28 94.94
N ASN A 445 93.79 -33.77 95.21
CA ASN A 445 92.54 -34.28 94.63
C ASN A 445 92.16 -33.58 93.30
N ASP A 446 92.53 -32.30 93.14
CA ASP A 446 92.10 -31.48 92.00
C ASP A 446 92.65 -31.96 90.62
N ASP A 447 93.79 -32.65 90.60
CA ASP A 447 94.45 -33.08 89.36
C ASP A 447 93.75 -34.23 88.60
N VAL A 448 92.92 -35.04 89.27
CA VAL A 448 92.24 -36.20 88.64
C VAL A 448 90.93 -35.79 87.96
N LYS A 449 90.24 -34.76 88.47
CA LYS A 449 88.95 -34.29 87.95
C LYS A 449 89.05 -33.67 86.55
N GLY A 450 90.13 -32.93 86.27
CA GLY A 450 90.31 -32.23 84.99
C GLY A 450 90.40 -33.13 83.76
N LYS A 451 90.81 -34.39 83.90
CA LYS A 451 90.98 -35.31 82.75
C LYS A 451 89.65 -35.86 82.22
N PHE A 452 88.64 -36.06 83.07
CA PHE A 452 87.33 -36.57 82.64
C PHE A 452 86.47 -35.49 81.96
N GLU A 453 86.57 -34.23 82.40
CA GLU A 453 85.84 -33.11 81.79
C GLU A 453 86.25 -32.87 80.34
N GLN A 454 87.52 -33.13 80.01
CA GLN A 454 88.06 -32.93 78.67
C GLN A 454 87.49 -33.94 77.65
N GLN A 455 87.28 -35.19 78.04
CA GLN A 455 86.73 -36.25 77.16
C GLN A 455 85.24 -36.02 76.85
N TYR A 456 84.43 -35.68 77.86
CA TYR A 456 83.00 -35.40 77.64
C TYR A 456 82.76 -34.21 76.72
N THR A 457 83.64 -33.20 76.80
CA THR A 457 83.55 -32.02 75.91
C THR A 457 83.77 -32.40 74.45
N GLN A 458 84.68 -33.34 74.17
CA GLN A 458 85.00 -33.77 72.82
C GLN A 458 83.84 -34.56 72.17
N GLU A 459 83.26 -35.53 72.88
CA GLU A 459 82.11 -36.31 72.37
C GLU A 459 80.87 -35.45 72.12
N ILE A 460 80.62 -34.45 72.96
CA ILE A 460 79.51 -33.49 72.78
C ILE A 460 79.70 -32.68 71.49
N ASN A 461 80.92 -32.27 71.18
CA ASN A 461 81.21 -31.51 69.97
C ASN A 461 81.03 -32.37 68.70
N ASP A 462 81.51 -33.62 68.72
CA ASP A 462 81.33 -34.55 67.60
C ASP A 462 79.85 -34.89 67.32
N LEU A 463 79.00 -34.91 68.36
CA LEU A 463 77.55 -35.05 68.19
C LEU A 463 76.91 -33.80 67.57
N LYS A 464 77.31 -32.61 68.04
CA LYS A 464 76.81 -31.33 67.49
C LYS A 464 77.15 -31.19 66.00
N ASP A 465 78.36 -31.55 65.60
CA ASP A 465 78.80 -31.46 64.20
C ASP A 465 78.10 -32.47 63.28
N ARG A 466 77.71 -33.63 63.80
CA ARG A 466 76.88 -34.59 63.05
C ARG A 466 75.46 -34.08 62.88
N HIS A 467 74.82 -33.60 63.95
CA HIS A 467 73.47 -33.03 63.85
C HIS A 467 73.41 -31.77 62.99
N ALA A 468 74.45 -30.92 63.03
CA ALA A 468 74.53 -29.76 62.14
C ALA A 468 74.53 -30.18 60.66
N ARG A 469 75.32 -31.20 60.29
CA ARG A 469 75.35 -31.73 58.92
C ARG A 469 74.03 -32.36 58.48
N GLU A 470 73.39 -33.16 59.32
CA GLU A 470 72.07 -33.75 59.03
C GLU A 470 70.99 -32.68 58.84
N LEU A 471 71.04 -31.64 59.68
CA LEU A 471 70.13 -30.51 59.60
C LEU A 471 70.33 -29.67 58.34
N ASP A 472 71.56 -29.46 57.90
CA ASP A 472 71.85 -28.76 56.64
C ASP A 472 71.44 -29.57 55.40
N LEU A 473 71.64 -30.91 55.41
CA LEU A 473 71.14 -31.79 54.35
C LEU A 473 69.61 -31.78 54.28
N ALA A 474 68.91 -31.78 55.43
CA ALA A 474 67.46 -31.69 55.47
C ALA A 474 66.96 -30.33 54.94
N LYS A 475 67.63 -29.23 55.29
CA LYS A 475 67.32 -27.89 54.75
C LYS A 475 67.52 -27.82 53.24
N GLN A 476 68.61 -28.40 52.73
CA GLN A 476 68.89 -28.39 51.29
C GLN A 476 67.87 -29.23 50.52
N ASN A 477 67.54 -30.44 50.98
CA ASN A 477 66.47 -31.25 50.39
C ASN A 477 65.11 -30.54 50.37
N LEU A 478 64.78 -29.84 51.46
CA LEU A 478 63.54 -29.07 51.54
C LEU A 478 63.55 -27.90 50.54
N THR A 479 64.70 -27.24 50.37
CA THR A 479 64.90 -26.16 49.39
C THR A 479 64.72 -26.68 47.96
N ASP A 480 65.37 -27.78 47.59
CA ASP A 480 65.27 -28.40 46.26
C ASP A 480 63.81 -28.82 45.93
N ILE A 481 63.08 -29.33 46.92
CA ILE A 481 61.65 -29.68 46.75
C ILE A 481 60.82 -28.41 46.49
N TYR A 482 61.08 -27.33 47.22
CA TYR A 482 60.37 -26.06 47.00
C TYR A 482 60.72 -25.43 45.65
N GLU A 483 61.97 -25.49 45.20
CA GLU A 483 62.38 -24.99 43.88
C GLU A 483 61.70 -25.75 42.73
N LYS A 484 61.70 -27.09 42.77
CA LYS A 484 60.97 -27.91 41.78
C LYS A 484 59.48 -27.60 41.75
N ARG A 485 58.87 -27.39 42.92
CA ARG A 485 57.46 -27.00 43.00
C ARG A 485 57.22 -25.61 42.41
N LEU A 486 58.13 -24.66 42.63
CA LEU A 486 58.04 -23.32 42.06
C LEU A 486 58.14 -23.37 40.53
N ASP A 487 59.06 -24.15 39.96
CA ASP A 487 59.21 -24.29 38.51
C ASP A 487 57.97 -24.92 37.86
N TYR A 488 57.42 -25.98 38.46
CA TYR A 488 56.15 -26.57 37.98
C TYR A 488 55.00 -25.55 37.99
N MET A 489 54.89 -24.75 39.05
CA MET A 489 53.86 -23.70 39.13
C MET A 489 54.10 -22.58 38.10
N ARG A 490 55.36 -22.25 37.76
CA ARG A 490 55.70 -21.30 36.69
C ARG A 490 55.32 -21.85 35.33
N GLU A 491 55.65 -23.11 35.01
CA GLU A 491 55.29 -23.73 33.73
C GLU A 491 53.77 -23.81 33.54
N LEU A 492 53.03 -24.15 34.60
CA LEU A 492 51.57 -24.11 34.58
C LEU A 492 51.05 -22.68 34.33
N LYS A 493 51.62 -21.68 35.00
CA LYS A 493 51.28 -20.27 34.77
C LYS A 493 51.49 -19.88 33.31
N ASP A 494 52.66 -20.17 32.74
CA ASP A 494 53.00 -19.85 31.35
C ASP A 494 52.15 -20.61 30.33
N SER A 495 51.71 -21.83 30.68
CA SER A 495 50.74 -22.61 29.91
C SER A 495 49.37 -21.91 29.86
N TYR A 496 48.87 -21.46 31.01
CA TYR A 496 47.60 -20.74 31.10
C TYR A 496 47.67 -19.36 30.44
N GLU A 497 48.77 -18.62 30.61
CA GLU A 497 48.98 -17.32 29.94
C GLU A 497 48.94 -17.47 28.40
N ARG A 498 49.61 -18.48 27.84
CA ARG A 498 49.52 -18.77 26.40
C ARG A 498 48.09 -19.11 25.96
N ARG A 499 47.32 -19.82 26.78
CA ARG A 499 45.92 -20.14 26.47
C ARG A 499 45.04 -18.89 26.52
N ILE A 500 45.27 -18.00 27.48
CA ILE A 500 44.57 -16.71 27.60
C ILE A 500 44.84 -15.86 26.36
N MET A 501 46.11 -15.64 25.99
CA MET A 501 46.46 -14.86 24.80
C MET A 501 45.79 -15.38 23.52
N LYS A 502 45.71 -16.71 23.35
CA LYS A 502 45.03 -17.31 22.19
C LYS A 502 43.52 -17.04 22.21
N LEU A 503 42.88 -17.15 23.38
CA LEU A 503 41.44 -16.88 23.52
C LEU A 503 41.12 -15.40 23.32
N GLU A 504 41.98 -14.50 23.79
CA GLU A 504 41.87 -13.05 23.55
C GLU A 504 41.99 -12.74 22.06
N GLN A 505 42.98 -13.32 21.38
CA GLN A 505 43.13 -13.18 19.93
C GLN A 505 41.88 -13.68 19.19
N ASP A 506 41.43 -14.91 19.48
CA ASP A 506 40.23 -15.50 18.88
C ASP A 506 38.98 -14.62 19.12
N TYR A 507 38.85 -14.04 20.32
CA TYR A 507 37.77 -13.10 20.65
C TYR A 507 37.84 -11.82 19.82
N THR A 508 39.02 -11.21 19.68
CA THR A 508 39.18 -9.98 18.88
C THR A 508 38.88 -10.22 17.40
N ASP A 509 39.29 -11.35 16.83
CA ASP A 509 39.04 -11.69 15.44
C ASP A 509 37.55 -11.98 15.20
N LYS A 510 36.87 -12.63 16.16
CA LYS A 510 35.41 -12.81 16.11
C LYS A 510 34.66 -11.50 16.26
N ASN A 511 35.12 -10.58 17.11
CA ASN A 511 34.51 -9.26 17.26
C ASN A 511 34.64 -8.43 15.97
N LYS A 512 35.81 -8.43 15.31
CA LYS A 512 36.00 -7.79 13.99
C LYS A 512 35.06 -8.36 12.93
N SER A 513 34.96 -9.68 12.83
CA SER A 513 34.04 -10.33 11.88
C SER A 513 32.57 -9.98 12.17
N TYR A 514 32.20 -9.83 13.44
CA TYR A 514 30.86 -9.38 13.82
C TYR A 514 30.61 -7.91 13.42
N GLU A 515 31.58 -7.02 13.61
CA GLU A 515 31.50 -5.62 13.20
C GLU A 515 31.39 -5.48 11.67
N GLU A 516 32.17 -6.25 10.91
CA GLU A 516 32.07 -6.32 9.45
C GLU A 516 30.68 -6.76 8.99
N LEU A 517 30.15 -7.84 9.57
CA LEU A 517 28.80 -8.33 9.27
C LEU A 517 27.72 -7.30 9.63
N LEU A 518 27.90 -6.55 10.72
CA LEU A 518 26.98 -5.49 11.12
C LEU A 518 27.01 -4.32 10.12
N MET A 519 28.19 -3.96 9.60
CA MET A 519 28.32 -2.94 8.54
C MET A 519 27.66 -3.39 7.24
N GLU A 520 27.87 -4.64 6.82
CA GLU A 520 27.21 -5.21 5.65
C GLU A 520 25.68 -5.23 5.80
N TYR A 521 25.17 -5.62 6.98
CA TYR A 521 23.74 -5.61 7.27
C TYR A 521 23.15 -4.20 7.17
N ARG A 522 23.80 -3.19 7.74
CA ARG A 522 23.37 -1.79 7.66
C ARG A 522 23.39 -1.28 6.22
N GLN A 523 24.41 -1.65 5.44
CA GLN A 523 24.51 -1.27 4.04
C GLN A 523 23.39 -1.93 3.20
N LEU A 524 23.13 -3.23 3.42
CA LEU A 524 22.05 -3.95 2.76
C LEU A 524 20.69 -3.33 3.10
N GLN A 525 20.45 -3.00 4.38
CA GLN A 525 19.24 -2.32 4.83
C GLN A 525 19.06 -0.97 4.12
N LYS A 526 20.12 -0.15 4.07
CA LYS A 526 20.09 1.14 3.35
C LYS A 526 19.74 0.95 1.86
N THR A 527 20.36 -0.02 1.18
CA THR A 527 20.08 -0.27 -0.24
C THR A 527 18.65 -0.76 -0.48
N ALA A 528 18.12 -1.61 0.40
CA ALA A 528 16.74 -2.08 0.34
C ALA A 528 15.75 -0.93 0.55
N ASP A 529 16.01 -0.05 1.53
CA ASP A 529 15.18 1.14 1.78
C ASP A 529 15.20 2.10 0.59
N GLU A 530 16.35 2.31 -0.06
CA GLU A 530 16.47 3.10 -1.30
C GLU A 530 15.68 2.47 -2.46
N GLU A 531 15.72 1.14 -2.64
CA GLU A 531 14.93 0.43 -3.64
C GLU A 531 13.42 0.50 -3.37
N ILE A 532 13.01 0.35 -2.11
CA ILE A 532 11.63 0.53 -1.67
C ILE A 532 11.17 1.98 -1.95
N GLY A 533 12.02 2.98 -1.66
CA GLY A 533 11.74 4.38 -1.97
C GLY A 533 11.55 4.63 -3.48
N ARG A 534 12.48 4.12 -4.30
CA ARG A 534 12.40 4.23 -5.78
C ARG A 534 11.14 3.57 -6.34
N THR A 535 10.79 2.37 -5.87
CA THR A 535 9.59 1.66 -6.33
C THR A 535 8.30 2.35 -5.90
N LYS A 536 8.22 2.87 -4.66
CA LYS A 536 7.09 3.67 -4.19
C LYS A 536 6.87 4.92 -5.05
N LEU A 537 7.92 5.67 -5.37
CA LEU A 537 7.84 6.84 -6.26
C LEU A 537 7.37 6.47 -7.66
N ALA A 538 7.88 5.36 -8.23
CA ALA A 538 7.46 4.89 -9.54
C ALA A 538 5.97 4.46 -9.57
N VAL A 539 5.49 3.84 -8.50
CA VAL A 539 4.07 3.47 -8.36
C VAL A 539 3.18 4.71 -8.24
N ALA A 540 3.59 5.70 -7.44
CA ALA A 540 2.86 6.97 -7.30
C ALA A 540 2.73 7.70 -8.65
N SER A 541 3.86 7.85 -9.38
CA SER A 541 3.86 8.48 -10.70
C SER A 541 2.97 7.75 -11.72
N ARG A 542 2.94 6.41 -11.70
CA ARG A 542 1.99 5.63 -12.52
C ARG A 542 0.54 5.81 -12.07
N GLY A 543 0.30 5.99 -10.78
CA GLY A 543 -1.02 6.34 -10.23
C GLY A 543 -1.54 7.66 -10.79
N ASP A 544 -0.70 8.69 -10.82
CA ASP A 544 -1.04 10.00 -11.36
C ASP A 544 -1.31 9.95 -12.87
N GLU A 545 -0.50 9.19 -13.63
CA GLU A 545 -0.74 8.94 -15.06
C GLU A 545 -2.10 8.26 -15.29
N CYS A 546 -2.42 7.22 -14.53
CA CYS A 546 -3.70 6.53 -14.61
C CYS A 546 -4.88 7.46 -14.31
N GLN A 547 -4.75 8.37 -13.32
CA GLN A 547 -5.78 9.36 -13.04
C GLN A 547 -5.95 10.35 -14.20
N ARG A 548 -4.85 10.83 -14.78
CA ARG A 548 -4.89 11.72 -15.95
C ARG A 548 -5.58 11.06 -17.14
N ILE A 549 -5.24 9.81 -17.45
CA ILE A 549 -5.87 9.04 -18.52
C ILE A 549 -7.37 8.84 -18.23
N ARG A 550 -7.73 8.57 -16.98
CA ARG A 550 -9.14 8.44 -16.58
C ARG A 550 -9.92 9.72 -16.83
N HIS A 551 -9.39 10.88 -16.43
CA HIS A 551 -10.03 12.17 -16.69
C HIS A 551 -10.18 12.46 -18.19
N LEU A 552 -9.13 12.21 -18.99
CA LEU A 552 -9.21 12.34 -20.45
C LEU A 552 -10.26 11.39 -21.07
N TYR A 553 -10.43 10.19 -20.52
CA TYR A 553 -11.47 9.27 -20.97
C TYR A 553 -12.88 9.75 -20.61
N GLU A 554 -13.05 10.27 -19.39
CA GLU A 554 -14.32 10.86 -18.92
C GLU A 554 -14.72 12.06 -19.79
N ASP A 555 -13.78 12.97 -20.07
CA ASP A 555 -14.00 14.14 -20.93
C ASP A 555 -14.36 13.74 -22.37
N ASN A 556 -13.65 12.76 -22.94
CA ASN A 556 -13.96 12.24 -24.27
C ASN A 556 -15.35 11.57 -24.31
N MET A 557 -15.75 10.88 -23.23
CA MET A 557 -17.08 10.27 -23.14
C MET A 557 -18.18 11.34 -23.08
N LEU A 558 -17.94 12.46 -22.39
CA LEU A 558 -18.84 13.61 -22.38
C LEU A 558 -18.95 14.22 -23.78
N LEU A 559 -17.83 14.48 -24.44
CA LEU A 559 -17.80 15.01 -25.81
C LEU A 559 -18.56 14.11 -26.80
N VAL A 560 -18.40 12.78 -26.70
CA VAL A 560 -19.14 11.83 -27.55
C VAL A 560 -20.65 11.90 -27.28
N LYS A 561 -21.08 12.10 -26.03
CA LYS A 561 -22.51 12.27 -25.71
C LYS A 561 -23.05 13.57 -26.30
N ASP A 562 -22.32 14.67 -26.19
CA ASP A 562 -22.73 15.97 -26.73
C ASP A 562 -22.85 15.90 -28.26
N LEU A 563 -21.87 15.31 -28.95
CA LEU A 563 -21.91 15.11 -30.40
C LEU A 563 -23.05 14.19 -30.85
N LYS A 564 -23.46 13.23 -30.02
CA LYS A 564 -24.64 12.39 -30.30
C LYS A 564 -25.93 13.20 -30.21
N ILE A 565 -26.09 14.00 -29.15
CA ILE A 565 -27.25 14.88 -28.97
C ILE A 565 -27.33 15.90 -30.11
N GLU A 566 -26.20 16.49 -30.50
CA GLU A 566 -26.13 17.40 -31.65
C GLU A 566 -26.55 16.71 -32.96
N ASN A 567 -26.07 15.48 -33.19
CA ASN A 567 -26.49 14.69 -34.36
C ASN A 567 -28.00 14.40 -34.38
N GLU A 568 -28.59 14.07 -33.23
CA GLU A 568 -30.03 13.84 -33.10
C GLU A 568 -30.82 15.12 -33.38
N ALA A 569 -30.37 16.26 -32.86
CA ALA A 569 -30.97 17.57 -33.13
C ALA A 569 -30.88 17.94 -34.63
N LEU A 570 -29.74 17.71 -35.27
CA LEU A 570 -29.55 17.96 -36.70
C LEU A 570 -30.43 17.04 -37.57
N LYS A 571 -30.58 15.75 -37.19
CA LYS A 571 -31.51 14.83 -37.85
C LYS A 571 -32.96 15.31 -37.75
N SER A 572 -33.40 15.71 -36.54
CA SER A 572 -34.73 16.27 -36.34
C SER A 572 -34.96 17.52 -37.19
N LYS A 573 -33.97 18.42 -37.27
CA LYS A 573 -34.03 19.61 -38.12
C LYS A 573 -34.16 19.25 -39.60
N ILE A 574 -33.43 18.25 -40.08
CA ILE A 574 -33.55 17.75 -41.46
C ILE A 574 -34.95 17.21 -41.72
N ASP A 575 -35.55 16.47 -40.78
CA ASP A 575 -36.89 15.91 -40.95
C ASP A 575 -37.97 16.99 -41.00
N ILE A 576 -37.84 18.04 -40.16
CA ILE A 576 -38.71 19.22 -40.22
C ILE A 576 -38.57 19.91 -41.58
N LEU A 577 -37.34 20.20 -42.03
CA LEU A 577 -37.09 20.86 -43.32
C LEU A 577 -37.61 20.03 -44.50
N LYS A 578 -37.47 18.71 -44.48
CA LYS A 578 -38.08 17.81 -45.48
C LYS A 578 -39.59 17.93 -45.47
N SER A 579 -40.22 17.93 -44.30
CA SER A 579 -41.67 18.06 -44.18
C SER A 579 -42.17 19.40 -44.74
N GLU A 580 -41.43 20.48 -44.49
CA GLU A 580 -41.76 21.82 -44.96
C GLU A 580 -41.53 21.96 -46.46
N TYR A 581 -40.43 21.40 -46.98
CA TYR A 581 -40.18 21.28 -48.41
C TYR A 581 -41.33 20.57 -49.12
N TYR A 582 -41.78 19.41 -48.64
CA TYR A 582 -42.88 18.68 -49.27
C TYR A 582 -44.21 19.45 -49.20
N LYS A 583 -44.48 20.16 -48.10
CA LYS A 583 -45.65 21.05 -48.01
C LYS A 583 -45.58 22.18 -49.03
N LEU A 584 -44.44 22.86 -49.14
CA LEU A 584 -44.22 23.95 -50.10
C LEU A 584 -44.30 23.44 -51.55
N GLU A 585 -43.73 22.28 -51.84
CA GLU A 585 -43.81 21.66 -53.15
C GLU A 585 -45.27 21.34 -53.52
N SER A 586 -46.06 20.80 -52.57
CA SER A 586 -47.48 20.55 -52.76
C SER A 586 -48.27 21.83 -53.00
N MET A 587 -48.04 22.87 -52.18
CA MET A 587 -48.69 24.17 -52.34
C MET A 587 -48.35 24.81 -53.69
N ASN A 588 -47.08 24.72 -54.12
CA ASN A 588 -46.65 25.27 -55.40
C ASN A 588 -47.25 24.50 -56.58
N ARG A 589 -47.35 23.17 -56.49
CA ARG A 589 -48.05 22.34 -57.50
C ARG A 589 -49.52 22.71 -57.61
N GLN A 590 -50.20 22.91 -56.47
CA GLN A 590 -51.60 23.32 -56.45
C GLN A 590 -51.79 24.72 -57.02
N GLY A 591 -51.01 25.71 -56.57
CA GLY A 591 -51.07 27.08 -57.10
C GLY A 591 -50.79 27.14 -58.61
N ASN A 592 -49.84 26.35 -59.12
CA ASN A 592 -49.62 26.25 -60.57
C ASN A 592 -50.80 25.63 -61.32
N ALA A 593 -51.49 24.65 -60.73
CA ALA A 593 -52.69 24.08 -61.32
C ALA A 593 -53.84 25.10 -61.35
N ASP A 594 -54.02 25.84 -60.26
CA ASP A 594 -55.03 26.90 -60.13
C ASP A 594 -54.77 28.02 -61.16
N ILE A 595 -53.53 28.51 -61.28
CA ILE A 595 -53.15 29.51 -62.29
C ILE A 595 -53.40 29.01 -63.71
N LYS A 596 -53.07 27.73 -64.01
CA LYS A 596 -53.36 27.14 -65.33
C LYS A 596 -54.85 27.07 -65.61
N ALA A 597 -55.67 26.74 -64.61
CA ALA A 597 -57.12 26.72 -64.73
C ALA A 597 -57.68 28.13 -64.96
N GLU A 598 -57.24 29.12 -64.18
CA GLU A 598 -57.61 30.53 -64.36
C GLU A 598 -57.22 31.06 -65.75
N LEU A 599 -56.02 30.70 -66.22
CA LEU A 599 -55.53 31.08 -67.55
C LEU A 599 -56.35 30.45 -68.67
N ALA A 600 -56.80 29.19 -68.51
CA ALA A 600 -57.71 28.55 -69.46
C ALA A 600 -59.06 29.26 -69.51
N VAL A 601 -59.64 29.59 -68.35
CA VAL A 601 -60.90 30.35 -68.26
C VAL A 601 -60.76 31.73 -68.89
N CYS A 602 -59.64 32.43 -68.66
CA CYS A 602 -59.39 33.74 -69.27
C CYS A 602 -59.24 33.64 -70.80
N LYS A 603 -58.56 32.60 -71.30
CA LYS A 603 -58.45 32.33 -72.74
C LYS A 603 -59.81 32.04 -73.38
N GLU A 604 -60.66 31.26 -72.73
CA GLU A 604 -62.02 30.98 -73.19
C GLU A 604 -62.86 32.27 -73.22
N ARG A 605 -62.79 33.08 -72.15
CA ARG A 605 -63.43 34.40 -72.11
C ARG A 605 -62.96 35.29 -73.24
N LEU A 606 -61.65 35.34 -73.51
CA LEU A 606 -61.08 36.11 -74.60
C LEU A 606 -61.58 35.62 -75.96
N GLY A 607 -61.56 34.31 -76.22
CA GLY A 607 -62.09 33.72 -77.45
C GLY A 607 -63.58 34.03 -77.66
N ASN A 608 -64.38 34.05 -76.58
CA ASN A 608 -65.78 34.47 -76.65
C ASN A 608 -65.93 35.96 -77.02
N TYR A 609 -65.03 36.83 -76.55
CA TYR A 609 -65.02 38.24 -76.97
C TYR A 609 -64.62 38.39 -78.44
N GLU A 610 -63.59 37.67 -78.90
CA GLU A 610 -63.15 37.68 -80.30
C GLU A 610 -64.23 37.14 -81.25
N LEU A 611 -65.03 36.16 -80.82
CA LEU A 611 -66.18 35.65 -81.59
C LEU A 611 -67.26 36.73 -81.75
N ILE A 612 -67.61 37.41 -80.66
CA ILE A 612 -68.59 38.51 -80.68
C ILE A 612 -68.10 39.64 -81.60
N GLU A 613 -66.80 39.94 -81.58
CA GLU A 613 -66.20 40.95 -82.47
C GLU A 613 -66.32 40.56 -83.94
N LYS A 614 -66.03 39.30 -84.29
CA LYS A 614 -66.23 38.78 -85.66
C LYS A 614 -67.69 38.80 -86.11
N GLU A 615 -68.63 38.48 -85.21
CA GLU A 615 -70.08 38.57 -85.50
C GLU A 615 -70.53 40.01 -85.74
N LEU A 616 -69.99 40.98 -84.99
CA LEU A 616 -70.23 42.40 -85.20
C LEU A 616 -69.64 42.88 -86.53
N ASP A 617 -68.41 42.49 -86.86
CA ASP A 617 -67.77 42.84 -88.13
C ASP A 617 -68.53 42.25 -89.34
N GLN A 618 -69.04 41.02 -89.23
CA GLN A 618 -69.89 40.42 -90.26
C GLN A 618 -71.24 41.10 -90.39
N ALA A 619 -71.87 41.51 -89.28
CA ALA A 619 -73.09 42.29 -89.33
C ALA A 619 -72.85 43.63 -90.06
N ILE A 620 -71.75 44.33 -89.75
CA ILE A 620 -71.37 45.58 -90.42
C ILE A 620 -71.11 45.36 -91.91
N MET A 621 -70.42 44.30 -92.30
CA MET A 621 -70.18 43.94 -93.71
C MET A 621 -71.48 43.60 -94.46
N ASN A 622 -72.45 42.93 -93.82
CA ASN A 622 -73.75 42.64 -94.41
C ASN A 622 -74.59 43.92 -94.62
N VAL A 623 -74.37 44.95 -93.79
CA VAL A 623 -74.96 46.29 -93.98
C VAL A 623 -74.28 47.03 -95.13
N ALA A 624 -72.97 46.90 -95.26
CA ALA A 624 -72.20 47.52 -96.35
C ALA A 624 -72.45 46.89 -97.74
N ASN A 625 -72.90 45.63 -97.81
CA ASN A 625 -73.18 44.94 -99.09
C ASN A 625 -74.64 45.05 -99.58
N ASN A 626 -75.55 45.66 -98.82
CA ASN A 626 -76.95 45.88 -99.23
C ASN A 626 -77.09 47.22 -99.98
N ASP A 627 -76.60 47.27 -101.21
CA ASP A 627 -76.57 48.45 -102.09
C ASP A 627 -77.94 48.89 -102.68
N ASN A 628 -79.07 48.50 -102.08
CA ASN A 628 -80.41 48.86 -102.58
C ASN A 628 -81.28 49.51 -101.51
N ILE A 629 -80.83 50.63 -100.93
CA ILE A 629 -81.72 51.60 -100.26
C ILE A 629 -81.20 53.02 -100.52
N ASP A 630 -81.90 53.73 -101.39
CA ASP A 630 -81.75 55.18 -101.64
C ASP A 630 -82.36 55.93 -100.43
N GLY A 631 -81.52 56.35 -99.48
CA GLY A 631 -81.92 57.09 -98.29
C GLY A 631 -80.78 57.19 -97.26
N ASP A 632 -80.65 58.37 -96.62
CA ASP A 632 -79.55 58.82 -95.76
C ASP A 632 -78.69 57.72 -95.08
N PRO A 633 -77.34 57.74 -95.23
CA PRO A 633 -76.43 56.69 -94.73
C PRO A 633 -76.49 56.46 -93.20
N ILE A 634 -76.96 57.44 -92.44
CA ILE A 634 -76.95 57.43 -90.97
C ILE A 634 -78.14 56.63 -90.40
N ASP A 635 -79.30 56.69 -91.06
CA ASP A 635 -80.51 55.99 -90.60
C ASP A 635 -80.60 54.55 -91.13
N SER A 636 -79.94 54.26 -92.25
CA SER A 636 -79.76 52.89 -92.78
C SER A 636 -78.82 52.04 -91.88
N VAL A 637 -77.67 52.59 -91.49
CA VAL A 637 -76.75 51.94 -90.53
C VAL A 637 -77.39 51.84 -89.15
N GLY A 638 -78.15 52.85 -88.73
CA GLY A 638 -78.94 52.84 -87.50
C GLY A 638 -80.00 51.73 -87.48
N ASN A 639 -80.75 51.55 -88.57
CA ASN A 639 -81.81 50.54 -88.63
C ASN A 639 -81.29 49.11 -88.78
N ALA A 640 -80.18 48.90 -89.49
CA ALA A 640 -79.58 47.58 -89.58
C ALA A 640 -78.86 47.16 -88.28
N LEU A 641 -78.25 48.12 -87.57
CA LEU A 641 -77.75 47.90 -86.21
C LEU A 641 -78.92 47.57 -85.25
N ILE A 642 -80.07 48.24 -85.39
CA ILE A 642 -81.30 47.95 -84.61
C ILE A 642 -81.86 46.56 -84.93
N GLN A 643 -81.79 46.09 -86.18
CA GLN A 643 -82.27 44.75 -86.57
C GLN A 643 -81.36 43.63 -86.03
N THR A 644 -80.04 43.81 -86.06
CA THR A 644 -79.08 42.90 -85.39
C THR A 644 -79.18 42.97 -83.86
N ILE A 645 -79.56 44.12 -83.29
CA ILE A 645 -79.89 44.29 -81.86
C ILE A 645 -81.15 43.51 -81.45
N THR A 646 -82.05 43.17 -82.38
CA THR A 646 -83.25 42.37 -82.07
C THR A 646 -83.06 40.85 -82.11
N SER A 647 -82.01 40.34 -82.75
CA SER A 647 -81.69 38.89 -82.79
C SER A 647 -80.51 38.47 -81.89
N ALA A 648 -79.73 39.42 -81.35
CA ALA A 648 -78.65 39.11 -80.41
C ALA A 648 -79.19 38.73 -79.01
N PRO A 649 -78.61 37.71 -78.33
CA PRO A 649 -79.02 37.30 -76.99
C PRO A 649 -78.96 38.47 -75.99
N THR A 650 -79.93 38.48 -75.06
CA THR A 650 -80.30 39.59 -74.16
C THR A 650 -79.17 40.22 -73.32
N THR A 651 -78.01 39.58 -73.23
CA THR A 651 -76.79 40.11 -72.60
C THR A 651 -76.05 41.15 -73.45
N ALA A 652 -76.01 41.03 -74.78
CA ALA A 652 -75.34 41.99 -75.66
C ALA A 652 -76.12 43.32 -75.77
N LYS A 653 -77.44 43.25 -75.86
CA LYS A 653 -78.36 44.42 -75.84
C LYS A 653 -78.20 45.27 -74.58
N ARG A 654 -78.04 44.62 -73.42
CA ARG A 654 -77.78 45.31 -72.15
C ARG A 654 -76.39 45.92 -72.09
N ARG A 655 -75.39 45.29 -72.71
CA ARG A 655 -73.99 45.74 -72.75
C ARG A 655 -73.79 46.97 -73.61
N ILE A 656 -74.48 47.08 -74.75
CA ILE A 656 -74.41 48.24 -75.65
C ILE A 656 -75.16 49.44 -75.03
N GLN A 657 -76.35 49.23 -74.45
CA GLN A 657 -77.02 50.28 -73.68
C GLN A 657 -76.23 50.71 -72.44
N GLN A 658 -75.58 49.78 -71.73
CA GLN A 658 -74.73 50.10 -70.60
C GLN A 658 -73.40 50.75 -71.01
N SER A 659 -72.83 50.49 -72.19
CA SER A 659 -71.60 51.16 -72.65
C SER A 659 -71.85 52.59 -73.13
N LEU A 660 -73.03 52.91 -73.67
CA LEU A 660 -73.47 54.28 -73.92
C LEU A 660 -73.78 55.06 -72.63
N LEU A 661 -74.42 54.41 -71.64
CA LEU A 661 -74.60 54.97 -70.29
C LEU A 661 -73.28 55.06 -69.52
N LEU A 662 -72.36 54.11 -69.71
CA LEU A 662 -71.01 54.16 -69.16
C LEU A 662 -70.20 55.22 -69.85
N ALA A 663 -70.30 55.49 -71.15
CA ALA A 663 -69.52 56.57 -71.78
C ALA A 663 -69.86 57.94 -71.16
N ASN A 664 -71.15 58.23 -70.93
CA ASN A 664 -71.59 59.43 -70.23
C ASN A 664 -71.24 59.43 -68.73
N ARG A 665 -71.32 58.27 -68.06
CA ARG A 665 -70.95 58.13 -66.64
C ARG A 665 -69.43 58.08 -66.41
N LEU A 666 -68.67 57.60 -67.39
CA LEU A 666 -67.22 57.53 -67.48
C LEU A 666 -66.70 58.95 -67.69
N GLN A 667 -67.32 59.78 -68.52
CA GLN A 667 -66.92 61.19 -68.65
C GLN A 667 -67.14 62.00 -67.35
N SER A 668 -68.23 61.73 -66.62
CA SER A 668 -68.48 62.34 -65.30
C SER A 668 -67.56 61.76 -64.21
N LYS A 669 -67.36 60.44 -64.21
CA LYS A 669 -66.40 59.77 -63.31
C LYS A 669 -64.96 60.05 -63.70
N GLN A 670 -64.61 60.44 -64.93
CA GLN A 670 -63.25 60.82 -65.34
C GLN A 670 -62.85 62.13 -64.67
N LYS A 671 -63.77 63.10 -64.62
CA LYS A 671 -63.59 64.36 -63.88
C LYS A 671 -63.54 64.14 -62.36
N GLU A 672 -64.35 63.21 -61.84
CA GLU A 672 -64.32 62.81 -60.43
C GLU A 672 -63.08 61.97 -60.09
N VAL A 673 -62.58 61.17 -61.03
CA VAL A 673 -61.35 60.36 -60.93
C VAL A 673 -60.13 61.26 -61.04
N GLU A 674 -60.10 62.32 -61.84
CA GLU A 674 -59.01 63.30 -61.85
C GLU A 674 -58.94 64.10 -60.53
N ALA A 675 -60.09 64.45 -59.96
CA ALA A 675 -60.18 65.10 -58.65
C ALA A 675 -59.77 64.16 -57.50
N LEU A 676 -60.31 62.94 -57.48
CA LEU A 676 -59.95 61.91 -56.51
C LEU A 676 -58.54 61.36 -56.74
N GLN A 677 -57.96 61.43 -57.95
CA GLN A 677 -56.56 61.07 -58.20
C GLN A 677 -55.61 62.13 -57.66
N LYS A 678 -55.99 63.42 -57.67
CA LYS A 678 -55.24 64.47 -56.94
C LYS A 678 -55.32 64.24 -55.43
N GLU A 679 -56.48 63.91 -54.89
CA GLU A 679 -56.63 63.57 -53.46
C GLU A 679 -55.90 62.27 -53.08
N ILE A 680 -56.03 61.21 -53.88
CA ILE A 680 -55.32 59.93 -53.72
C ILE A 680 -53.82 60.13 -53.85
N LYS A 681 -53.32 61.04 -54.70
CA LYS A 681 -51.89 61.36 -54.76
C LYS A 681 -51.44 62.04 -53.47
N THR A 682 -52.18 63.03 -52.97
CA THR A 682 -51.86 63.67 -51.68
C THR A 682 -52.02 62.75 -50.46
N MET A 683 -52.94 61.79 -50.49
CA MET A 683 -53.14 60.80 -49.44
C MET A 683 -52.16 59.63 -49.57
N LYS A 684 -51.72 59.27 -50.78
CA LYS A 684 -50.62 58.32 -51.00
C LYS A 684 -49.29 58.90 -50.55
N ASP A 685 -48.99 60.16 -50.81
CA ASP A 685 -47.76 60.80 -50.33
C ASP A 685 -47.74 60.88 -48.78
N LYS A 686 -48.91 61.11 -48.15
CA LYS A 686 -49.06 61.05 -46.69
C LYS A 686 -49.03 59.63 -46.13
N LEU A 687 -49.61 58.65 -46.83
CA LEU A 687 -49.64 57.24 -46.44
C LEU A 687 -48.30 56.56 -46.67
N GLU A 688 -47.51 57.00 -47.65
CA GLU A 688 -46.13 56.58 -47.89
C GLU A 688 -45.18 57.17 -46.84
N ASN A 689 -45.40 58.42 -46.41
CA ASN A 689 -44.71 59.01 -45.25
C ASN A 689 -45.10 58.30 -43.92
N TYR A 690 -46.39 58.02 -43.68
CA TYR A 690 -46.80 57.27 -42.49
C TYR A 690 -46.45 55.78 -42.54
N GLU A 691 -46.43 55.14 -43.72
CA GLU A 691 -45.97 53.76 -43.86
C GLU A 691 -44.46 53.64 -43.73
N SER A 692 -43.67 54.63 -44.17
CA SER A 692 -42.23 54.64 -43.93
C SER A 692 -41.92 54.86 -42.44
N GLU A 693 -42.66 55.74 -41.75
CA GLU A 693 -42.59 55.92 -40.28
C GLU A 693 -43.05 54.64 -39.52
N LEU A 694 -44.15 54.01 -39.94
CA LEU A 694 -44.70 52.79 -39.33
C LEU A 694 -43.82 51.56 -39.62
N LYS A 695 -43.22 51.46 -40.82
CA LYS A 695 -42.24 50.41 -41.16
C LYS A 695 -40.91 50.64 -40.44
N PHE A 696 -40.54 51.87 -40.11
CA PHE A 696 -39.39 52.20 -39.29
C PHE A 696 -39.64 51.80 -37.81
N GLN A 697 -40.77 52.20 -37.22
CA GLN A 697 -41.11 51.86 -35.85
C GLN A 697 -41.44 50.36 -35.64
N LYS A 698 -42.13 49.70 -36.58
CA LYS A 698 -42.35 48.23 -36.52
C LYS A 698 -41.08 47.43 -36.73
N ARG A 699 -40.16 47.86 -37.60
CA ARG A 699 -38.84 47.19 -37.75
C ARG A 699 -37.96 47.33 -36.51
N VAL A 700 -38.12 48.40 -35.73
CA VAL A 700 -37.38 48.64 -34.48
C VAL A 700 -37.99 47.86 -33.29
N ILE A 701 -39.29 47.56 -33.32
CA ILE A 701 -39.96 46.79 -32.24
C ILE A 701 -39.93 45.28 -32.50
N ASP A 702 -40.21 44.84 -33.73
CA ASP A 702 -40.35 43.41 -34.03
C ASP A 702 -39.00 42.68 -34.19
N LYS A 703 -37.92 43.39 -34.56
CA LYS A 703 -36.57 42.81 -34.58
C LYS A 703 -35.93 42.68 -33.19
N THR A 704 -36.54 43.26 -32.16
CA THR A 704 -35.90 43.37 -30.84
C THR A 704 -36.50 42.42 -29.80
N ASN A 705 -37.65 41.76 -30.04
CA ASN A 705 -38.32 41.03 -28.93
C ASN A 705 -38.96 39.66 -29.20
N GLN A 706 -38.66 38.94 -30.28
CA GLN A 706 -39.21 37.56 -30.45
C GLN A 706 -38.23 36.38 -30.27
N PRO A 707 -36.91 36.50 -30.53
CA PRO A 707 -35.95 35.51 -30.06
C PRO A 707 -35.59 35.71 -28.57
N ALA A 708 -35.61 36.96 -28.10
CA ALA A 708 -35.23 37.31 -26.74
C ALA A 708 -36.22 36.80 -25.68
N SER A 709 -37.52 36.68 -25.98
CA SER A 709 -38.50 36.22 -24.96
C SER A 709 -38.38 34.73 -24.62
N TYR A 710 -38.05 33.88 -25.59
CA TYR A 710 -37.81 32.45 -25.34
C TYR A 710 -36.43 32.21 -24.74
N MET A 711 -35.40 32.92 -25.21
CA MET A 711 -34.09 32.88 -24.56
C MET A 711 -34.11 33.46 -23.16
N MET A 712 -34.89 34.52 -22.89
CA MET A 712 -35.06 35.04 -21.52
C MET A 712 -35.84 34.06 -20.65
N ALA A 713 -36.86 33.37 -21.17
CA ALA A 713 -37.56 32.35 -20.39
C ALA A 713 -36.67 31.14 -20.05
N ASP A 714 -35.82 30.70 -20.99
CA ASP A 714 -34.85 29.63 -20.76
C ASP A 714 -33.66 30.09 -19.90
N LEU A 715 -33.19 31.34 -20.05
CA LEU A 715 -32.21 31.97 -19.18
C LEU A 715 -32.75 32.14 -17.76
N GLU A 716 -34.00 32.58 -17.58
CA GLU A 716 -34.63 32.70 -16.26
C GLU A 716 -34.85 31.34 -15.61
N LYS A 717 -35.17 30.31 -16.40
CA LYS A 717 -35.27 28.93 -15.90
C LYS A 717 -33.90 28.40 -15.48
N SER A 718 -32.88 28.61 -16.30
CA SER A 718 -31.49 28.26 -16.00
C SER A 718 -30.96 29.04 -14.80
N GLU A 719 -31.28 30.33 -14.67
CA GLU A 719 -30.94 31.17 -13.52
C GLU A 719 -31.66 30.71 -12.25
N ARG A 720 -32.93 30.31 -12.33
CA ARG A 720 -33.65 29.73 -11.18
C ARG A 720 -33.03 28.41 -10.73
N GLU A 721 -32.64 27.56 -11.67
CA GLU A 721 -31.92 26.30 -11.40
C GLU A 721 -30.53 26.56 -10.81
N LEU A 722 -29.81 27.56 -11.33
CA LEU A 722 -28.49 27.97 -10.85
C LEU A 722 -28.55 28.65 -9.48
N GLN A 723 -29.60 29.42 -9.20
CA GLN A 723 -29.88 29.97 -7.86
C GLN A 723 -30.27 28.86 -6.88
N PHE A 724 -31.03 27.85 -7.31
CA PHE A 724 -31.37 26.70 -6.47
C PHE A 724 -30.14 25.86 -6.16
N ALA A 725 -29.30 25.58 -7.17
CA ALA A 725 -28.02 24.91 -7.00
C ALA A 725 -27.08 25.72 -6.10
N SER A 726 -26.98 27.03 -6.30
CA SER A 726 -26.16 27.93 -5.46
C SER A 726 -26.65 27.97 -4.01
N LYS A 727 -27.97 27.98 -3.76
CA LYS A 727 -28.54 27.87 -2.41
C LYS A 727 -28.26 26.50 -1.78
N LYS A 728 -28.29 25.42 -2.57
CA LYS A 728 -27.95 24.07 -2.10
C LYS A 728 -26.46 23.94 -1.79
N ILE A 729 -25.59 24.51 -2.61
CA ILE A 729 -24.15 24.61 -2.36
C ILE A 729 -23.90 25.39 -1.07
N LYS A 730 -24.50 26.58 -0.88
CA LYS A 730 -24.37 27.33 0.38
C LYS A 730 -24.83 26.54 1.62
N LYS A 731 -25.95 25.81 1.52
CA LYS A 731 -26.41 24.93 2.62
C LYS A 731 -25.41 23.81 2.91
N LEU A 732 -24.86 23.18 1.89
CA LEU A 732 -23.84 22.14 2.04
C LEU A 732 -22.52 22.71 2.58
N GLU A 733 -22.12 23.92 2.19
CA GLU A 733 -20.97 24.63 2.75
C GLU A 733 -21.17 25.00 4.23
N GLU A 734 -22.37 25.42 4.61
CA GLU A 734 -22.75 25.65 6.01
C GLU A 734 -22.76 24.36 6.82
N GLU A 735 -23.22 23.25 6.24
CA GLU A 735 -23.20 21.93 6.86
C GLU A 735 -21.77 21.39 7.02
N ILE A 736 -20.90 21.56 6.01
CA ILE A 736 -19.47 21.25 6.11
C ILE A 736 -18.80 22.11 7.18
N LYS A 737 -19.10 23.42 7.26
CA LYS A 737 -18.58 24.29 8.32
C LYS A 737 -19.06 23.86 9.70
N ARG A 738 -20.30 23.38 9.82
CA ARG A 738 -20.83 22.86 11.08
C ARG A 738 -20.15 21.55 11.46
N LEU A 739 -20.02 20.60 10.52
CA LEU A 739 -19.32 19.33 10.74
C LEU A 739 -17.85 19.53 11.08
N ASN A 740 -17.17 20.51 10.47
CA ASN A 740 -15.79 20.85 10.82
C ASN A 740 -15.70 21.40 12.25
N LYS A 741 -16.63 22.27 12.68
CA LYS A 741 -16.69 22.74 14.07
C LYS A 741 -16.96 21.60 15.06
N ASP A 742 -17.83 20.68 14.70
CA ASP A 742 -18.14 19.51 15.53
C ASP A 742 -16.92 18.56 15.60
N ASN A 743 -16.19 18.39 14.49
CA ASN A 743 -14.96 17.60 14.45
C ASN A 743 -13.84 18.26 15.27
N ASP A 744 -13.66 19.58 15.17
CA ASP A 744 -12.72 20.34 15.99
C ASP A 744 -13.07 20.24 17.49
N ALA A 745 -14.35 20.28 17.83
CA ALA A 745 -14.81 20.08 19.21
C ALA A 745 -14.53 18.65 19.71
N LEU A 746 -14.73 17.63 18.87
CA LEU A 746 -14.40 16.24 19.21
C LEU A 746 -12.89 16.03 19.39
N VAL A 747 -12.06 16.66 18.55
CA VAL A 747 -10.60 16.66 18.68
C VAL A 747 -10.19 17.33 20.00
N GLN A 748 -10.80 18.46 20.36
CA GLN A 748 -10.53 19.12 21.64
C GLN A 748 -10.95 18.26 22.85
N VAL A 749 -12.08 17.56 22.78
CA VAL A 749 -12.53 16.63 23.85
C VAL A 749 -11.59 15.44 23.95
N SER A 750 -11.14 14.87 22.82
CA SER A 750 -10.16 13.79 22.80
C SER A 750 -8.83 14.22 23.41
N GLN A 751 -8.33 15.40 23.03
CA GLN A 751 -7.11 15.99 23.60
C GLN A 751 -7.24 16.25 25.11
N PHE A 752 -8.41 16.72 25.56
CA PHE A 752 -8.69 16.91 26.99
C PHE A 752 -8.65 15.57 27.75
N TYR A 753 -9.24 14.51 27.19
CA TYR A 753 -9.26 13.20 27.82
C TYR A 753 -7.87 12.55 27.89
N ILE A 754 -7.07 12.67 26.83
CA ILE A 754 -5.66 12.22 26.81
C ILE A 754 -4.85 12.95 27.88
N ASN A 755 -5.00 14.28 27.97
CA ASN A 755 -4.32 15.08 28.98
C ASN A 755 -4.75 14.71 30.41
N GLN A 756 -6.03 14.38 30.62
CA GLN A 756 -6.53 13.93 31.92
C GLN A 756 -5.99 12.55 32.32
N CYS A 757 -5.89 11.62 31.37
CA CYS A 757 -5.25 10.31 31.57
C CYS A 757 -3.76 10.46 31.92
N LEU A 758 -3.03 11.32 31.21
CA LEU A 758 -1.62 11.62 31.51
C LEU A 758 -1.46 12.24 32.91
N LEU A 759 -2.40 13.10 33.32
CA LEU A 759 -2.42 13.67 34.68
C LEU A 759 -2.67 12.60 35.75
N GLN A 760 -3.57 11.65 35.52
CA GLN A 760 -3.80 10.53 36.43
C GLN A 760 -2.58 9.61 36.53
N GLN A 761 -1.91 9.31 35.42
CA GLN A 761 -0.66 8.55 35.44
C GLN A 761 0.45 9.26 36.20
N LYS A 762 0.63 10.58 35.96
CA LYS A 762 1.57 11.39 36.74
C LYS A 762 1.25 11.38 38.23
N LYS A 763 -0.03 11.45 38.60
CA LYS A 763 -0.46 11.41 40.00
C LYS A 763 -0.19 10.03 40.62
N GLY A 764 -0.47 8.94 39.91
CA GLY A 764 -0.16 7.58 40.36
C GLY A 764 1.34 7.37 40.58
N LEU A 765 2.17 7.85 39.65
CA LEU A 765 3.63 7.82 39.78
C LEU A 765 4.12 8.66 40.97
N ALA A 766 3.53 9.83 41.21
CA ALA A 766 3.85 10.66 42.37
C ALA A 766 3.48 9.98 43.69
N ASP A 767 2.31 9.35 43.76
CA ASP A 767 1.86 8.59 44.94
C ASP A 767 2.77 7.38 45.21
N ASP A 768 3.22 6.67 44.17
CA ASP A 768 4.13 5.54 44.30
C ASP A 768 5.55 5.99 44.70
N LEU A 769 6.02 7.13 44.18
CA LEU A 769 7.28 7.75 44.62
C LEU A 769 7.19 8.18 46.10
N GLN A 770 6.06 8.71 46.54
CA GLN A 770 5.83 9.06 47.94
C GLN A 770 5.80 7.82 48.84
N LYS A 771 5.20 6.70 48.39
CA LYS A 771 5.26 5.41 49.10
C LYS A 771 6.68 4.85 49.17
N LEU A 772 7.47 4.99 48.10
CA LEU A 772 8.88 4.57 48.09
C LEU A 772 9.72 5.43 49.03
N MET A 773 9.48 6.75 49.06
CA MET A 773 10.11 7.65 50.03
C MET A 773 9.73 7.30 51.47
N ALA A 774 8.47 6.97 51.74
CA ALA A 774 8.03 6.52 53.06
C ALA A 774 8.72 5.20 53.45
N LYS A 775 8.80 4.21 52.54
CA LYS A 775 9.53 2.96 52.79
C LYS A 775 11.03 3.18 53.00
N ARG A 776 11.63 4.12 52.26
CA ARG A 776 13.03 4.51 52.46
C ARG A 776 13.23 5.12 53.84
N GLN A 777 12.33 5.99 54.28
CA GLN A 777 12.36 6.57 55.62
C GLN A 777 12.18 5.49 56.71
N ASP A 778 11.30 4.51 56.50
CA ASP A 778 11.14 3.37 57.42
C ASP A 778 12.41 2.53 57.51
N ILE A 779 13.10 2.30 56.38
CA ILE A 779 14.39 1.61 56.34
C ILE A 779 15.47 2.42 57.07
N GLU A 780 15.54 3.73 56.86
CA GLU A 780 16.47 4.61 57.59
C GLU A 780 16.18 4.63 59.10
N ASN A 781 14.90 4.64 59.49
CA ASN A 781 14.49 4.54 60.88
C ASN A 781 14.89 3.17 61.48
N LEU A 782 14.75 2.08 60.72
CA LEU A 782 15.19 0.74 61.13
C LEU A 782 16.72 0.64 61.22
N GLN A 783 17.46 1.24 60.29
CA GLN A 783 18.91 1.32 60.34
C GLN A 783 19.39 2.12 61.56
N THR A 784 18.73 3.24 61.85
CA THR A 784 19.02 4.07 63.03
C THR A 784 18.70 3.31 64.33
N ALA A 785 17.59 2.56 64.37
CA ALA A 785 17.24 1.72 65.52
C ALA A 785 18.24 0.55 65.70
N LEU A 786 18.66 -0.09 64.61
CA LEU A 786 19.68 -1.14 64.63
C LEU A 786 21.04 -0.59 65.05
N GLN A 787 21.45 0.59 64.56
CA GLN A 787 22.65 1.27 65.04
C GLN A 787 22.54 1.67 66.51
N GLY A 788 21.38 2.10 66.99
CA GLY A 788 21.11 2.33 68.41
C GLY A 788 21.32 1.08 69.25
N ILE A 789 20.80 -0.07 68.81
CA ILE A 789 20.96 -1.38 69.47
C ILE A 789 22.42 -1.84 69.44
N ILE A 790 23.11 -1.67 68.32
CA ILE A 790 24.53 -2.04 68.15
C ILE A 790 25.45 -1.14 68.98
N SER A 791 25.10 0.15 69.16
CA SER A 791 25.86 1.08 70.00
C SER A 791 25.63 0.88 71.51
N HIS A 792 24.60 0.13 71.91
CA HIS A 792 24.27 -0.16 73.31
C HIS A 792 24.56 -1.61 73.74
N SER A 793 25.05 -2.47 72.84
CA SER A 793 25.38 -3.86 73.14
C SER A 793 26.82 -4.09 73.63
N SER A 794 27.65 -3.04 73.74
CA SER A 794 29.06 -3.20 74.10
C SER A 794 29.40 -3.06 75.59
N ASN A 795 28.47 -2.69 76.50
CA ASN A 795 28.69 -2.82 77.95
C ASN A 795 27.43 -2.52 78.79
N ARG A 796 26.67 -3.56 79.16
CA ARG A 796 25.91 -3.80 80.43
C ARG A 796 24.77 -4.79 80.19
N LYS A 797 24.45 -5.60 81.22
CA LYS A 797 23.31 -6.55 81.23
C LYS A 797 22.03 -5.82 80.81
N ILE A 798 21.43 -6.31 79.73
CA ILE A 798 20.16 -5.82 79.17
C ILE A 798 19.02 -6.33 80.05
N ASP A 799 18.26 -5.41 80.63
CA ASP A 799 17.04 -5.71 81.38
C ASP A 799 15.87 -5.90 80.40
N VAL A 800 15.39 -7.14 80.29
CA VAL A 800 14.43 -7.58 79.28
C VAL A 800 13.06 -6.93 79.46
N ASP A 801 12.73 -6.48 80.67
CA ASP A 801 11.43 -5.85 80.95
C ASP A 801 11.39 -4.36 80.58
N GLU A 802 12.52 -3.67 80.55
CA GLU A 802 12.61 -2.29 80.04
C GLU A 802 12.44 -2.22 78.51
N LEU A 803 12.94 -3.24 77.80
CA LEU A 803 12.76 -3.39 76.34
C LEU A 803 11.31 -3.71 75.96
N LYS A 804 10.61 -4.51 76.76
CA LYS A 804 9.18 -4.78 76.53
C LYS A 804 8.32 -3.53 76.71
N HIS A 805 8.63 -2.68 77.70
CA HIS A 805 7.91 -1.42 77.88
C HIS A 805 8.20 -0.41 76.77
N LYS A 806 9.47 -0.25 76.35
CA LYS A 806 9.82 0.66 75.24
C LYS A 806 9.27 0.21 73.89
N LEU A 807 9.18 -1.10 73.64
CA LEU A 807 8.55 -1.63 72.43
C LEU A 807 7.02 -1.47 72.47
N ALA A 808 6.39 -1.66 73.63
CA ALA A 808 4.95 -1.45 73.81
C ALA A 808 4.56 0.04 73.65
N ASP A 809 5.40 0.97 74.11
CA ASP A 809 5.16 2.42 73.95
C ASP A 809 5.41 2.90 72.52
N SER A 810 6.40 2.35 71.82
CA SER A 810 6.65 2.63 70.39
C SER A 810 5.50 2.13 69.49
N ILE A 811 4.97 0.94 69.78
CA ILE A 811 3.78 0.41 69.07
C ILE A 811 2.52 1.23 69.41
N ARG A 812 2.39 1.75 70.64
CA ARG A 812 1.28 2.65 71.02
C ARG A 812 1.38 4.06 70.40
N GLN A 813 2.58 4.58 70.14
CA GLN A 813 2.75 5.85 69.43
C GLN A 813 2.44 5.73 67.93
N ASN A 814 2.85 4.64 67.27
CA ASN A 814 2.54 4.42 65.85
C ASN A 814 1.05 4.15 65.58
N MET A 815 0.31 3.62 66.56
CA MET A 815 -1.15 3.42 66.45
C MET A 815 -2.00 4.68 66.70
N LYS A 816 -1.41 5.78 67.20
CA LYS A 816 -2.12 7.05 67.49
C LYS A 816 -2.05 8.10 66.39
N GLY A 817 -1.30 7.87 65.31
CA GLY A 817 -1.08 8.84 64.23
C GLY A 817 -2.15 8.89 63.13
N ASN A 818 -3.17 8.03 63.13
CA ASN A 818 -4.07 7.91 61.97
C ASN A 818 -5.57 7.85 62.31
N LYS A 819 -6.07 8.82 63.10
CA LYS A 819 -7.51 9.13 63.20
C LYS A 819 -7.78 10.63 63.47
N GLY A 820 -8.29 11.33 62.44
CA GLY A 820 -9.37 12.33 62.57
C GLY A 820 -9.05 13.81 62.30
N SER A 821 -9.59 14.38 61.22
CA SER A 821 -10.71 15.37 61.22
C SER A 821 -10.76 16.10 59.86
N PHE A 822 -11.79 15.94 59.02
CA PHE A 822 -13.10 16.62 59.03
C PHE A 822 -13.07 18.16 58.82
N LYS A 823 -13.60 18.54 57.65
CA LYS A 823 -14.54 19.65 57.35
C LYS A 823 -14.09 21.12 57.19
N GLU A 824 -14.59 21.64 56.05
CA GLU A 824 -15.18 22.96 55.78
C GLU A 824 -14.35 24.23 55.96
N ASN A 825 -14.17 24.94 54.84
CA ASN A 825 -14.60 26.32 54.80
C ASN A 825 -15.09 26.71 53.39
N SER A 826 -16.35 27.13 53.37
CA SER A 826 -17.07 27.77 52.28
C SER A 826 -16.99 29.30 52.45
N GLN A 827 -17.06 30.04 51.34
CA GLN A 827 -17.49 31.46 51.15
C GLN A 827 -16.79 32.00 49.87
N LYS A 828 -17.39 32.78 48.96
CA LYS A 828 -18.72 33.40 48.80
C LYS A 828 -18.74 34.13 47.43
N ARG A 829 -19.96 34.39 46.90
CA ARG A 829 -20.41 35.47 45.97
C ARG A 829 -20.29 35.22 44.44
N PHE A 830 -21.22 35.61 43.55
CA PHE A 830 -22.47 36.42 43.64
C PHE A 830 -23.44 36.07 42.48
N ASN A 831 -24.74 36.33 42.70
CA ASN A 831 -25.92 36.19 41.82
C ASN A 831 -25.94 37.10 40.56
N LYS A 832 -26.65 36.66 39.48
CA LYS A 832 -27.89 37.31 38.93
C LYS A 832 -28.46 36.64 37.66
N SER A 833 -29.77 36.31 37.72
CA SER A 833 -30.88 36.56 36.75
C SER A 833 -30.75 36.12 35.26
N ARG A 834 -31.76 35.73 34.47
CA ARG A 834 -33.24 35.82 34.49
C ARG A 834 -33.80 35.00 33.28
N SER A 835 -34.92 34.30 33.50
CA SER A 835 -36.08 34.04 32.60
C SER A 835 -36.02 34.26 31.08
N ARG A 836 -36.54 33.30 30.29
CA ARG A 836 -37.90 33.32 29.68
C ARG A 836 -38.16 32.15 28.71
N SER A 837 -39.33 31.54 28.84
CA SER A 837 -40.03 30.71 27.83
C SER A 837 -40.64 31.62 26.73
N PRO A 838 -41.10 31.05 25.59
CA PRO A 838 -42.55 30.96 25.43
C PRO A 838 -43.09 29.69 24.72
N ARG A 839 -44.29 29.28 25.16
CA ARG A 839 -45.34 28.48 24.45
C ARG A 839 -45.90 29.32 23.24
N GLN A 840 -46.66 28.85 22.24
CA GLN A 840 -47.76 27.87 22.16
C GLN A 840 -48.29 27.76 20.70
N PHE A 841 -48.99 26.65 20.38
CA PHE A 841 -50.08 26.47 19.37
C PHE A 841 -49.76 26.41 17.85
N LEU A 842 -50.36 25.57 16.97
CA LEU A 842 -51.57 24.71 16.99
C LEU A 842 -51.54 23.71 15.78
N SER A 843 -52.16 22.52 15.96
CA SER A 843 -52.86 21.61 15.00
C SER A 843 -52.10 20.91 13.84
N SER A 844 -52.41 19.67 13.41
CA SER A 844 -53.67 18.89 13.48
C SER A 844 -53.48 17.40 13.06
N TYR A 845 -54.19 16.46 13.73
CA TYR A 845 -54.86 15.19 13.28
C TYR A 845 -54.08 14.11 12.46
N ASP A 846 -54.19 12.78 12.61
CA ASP A 846 -55.15 11.77 13.15
C ASP A 846 -54.34 10.56 13.73
N GLU A 847 -54.60 9.91 14.89
CA GLU A 847 -55.62 8.89 15.27
C GLU A 847 -55.72 7.64 14.35
N ILE A 848 -55.37 6.38 14.71
CA ILE A 848 -56.04 5.34 15.58
C ILE A 848 -56.13 4.00 14.75
N PRO A 849 -56.21 2.75 15.28
CA PRO A 849 -55.76 2.17 16.57
C PRO A 849 -55.32 0.66 16.52
N GLU A 850 -55.09 0.15 17.74
CA GLU A 850 -55.01 -1.22 18.27
C GLU A 850 -55.99 -2.31 17.73
N LYS A 851 -55.56 -3.57 17.90
CA LYS A 851 -56.26 -4.77 18.47
C LYS A 851 -55.21 -5.91 18.49
N GLY A 852 -55.03 -6.78 19.48
CA GLY A 852 -55.87 -7.27 20.57
C GLY A 852 -55.73 -8.81 20.63
N SER A 853 -55.80 -9.39 21.83
CA SER A 853 -55.77 -10.83 22.20
C SER A 853 -54.42 -11.58 22.14
N ALA A 854 -54.13 -12.61 22.94
CA ALA A 854 -54.55 -13.10 24.27
C ALA A 854 -53.67 -14.35 24.53
N VAL A 855 -52.91 -14.45 25.66
CA VAL A 855 -53.17 -15.39 26.79
C VAL A 855 -53.23 -16.88 26.34
N LYS A 856 -52.34 -17.83 26.68
CA LYS A 856 -52.02 -18.38 28.03
C LYS A 856 -50.98 -19.53 27.96
N HIS A 857 -50.16 -19.67 29.03
CA HIS A 857 -49.56 -20.88 29.67
C HIS A 857 -48.74 -21.92 28.83
N GLN A 858 -47.67 -22.59 29.30
CA GLN A 858 -47.07 -22.85 30.61
C GLN A 858 -45.66 -23.47 30.40
N GLN A 859 -44.74 -23.22 31.35
CA GLN A 859 -43.62 -24.07 31.82
C GLN A 859 -42.35 -24.31 30.96
N ASP A 860 -41.25 -23.71 31.44
CA ASP A 860 -39.82 -24.12 31.35
C ASP A 860 -39.53 -25.43 32.15
N PRO A 861 -38.32 -26.04 32.14
CA PRO A 861 -37.10 -25.80 31.33
C PRO A 861 -36.44 -27.09 30.76
N ASP A 862 -35.28 -26.91 30.10
CA ASP A 862 -34.11 -27.80 29.98
C ASP A 862 -33.74 -28.45 28.62
N VAL A 863 -32.59 -27.94 28.13
CA VAL A 863 -31.56 -28.52 27.25
C VAL A 863 -31.87 -28.65 25.72
N PRO A 864 -31.23 -27.82 24.88
CA PRO A 864 -31.37 -27.86 23.42
C PRO A 864 -30.73 -29.06 22.70
N ALA A 865 -31.41 -29.51 21.65
CA ALA A 865 -31.26 -30.74 20.89
C ALA A 865 -30.01 -30.90 19.98
N TRP A 866 -28.89 -30.22 20.24
CA TRP A 866 -27.66 -30.39 19.45
C TRP A 866 -26.67 -31.42 20.02
N TYR A 867 -26.95 -31.98 21.21
CA TYR A 867 -26.06 -32.94 21.91
C TYR A 867 -26.27 -34.42 21.53
N LYS A 868 -27.07 -34.75 20.50
CA LYS A 868 -27.40 -36.15 20.13
C LYS A 868 -27.15 -36.49 18.65
N SER A 869 -25.98 -36.17 18.09
CA SER A 869 -25.64 -36.64 16.72
C SER A 869 -24.14 -36.83 16.44
N LEU A 870 -23.38 -37.43 17.37
CA LEU A 870 -22.01 -37.87 17.06
C LEU A 870 -21.55 -39.02 17.97
N GLN A 871 -22.15 -40.19 17.79
CA GLN A 871 -21.50 -41.49 18.10
C GLN A 871 -22.42 -42.64 17.64
N LYS A 872 -22.08 -43.27 16.52
CA LYS A 872 -22.18 -44.72 16.21
C LYS A 872 -22.25 -44.92 14.70
N HIS A 873 -21.11 -45.25 14.11
CA HIS A 873 -21.01 -46.41 13.23
C HIS A 873 -19.55 -46.82 13.06
N ASN A 874 -19.15 -47.81 13.87
CA ASN A 874 -18.06 -48.72 13.60
C ASN A 874 -18.61 -50.11 13.95
N HIS A 875 -18.78 -50.97 12.94
CA HIS A 875 -18.68 -52.44 12.93
C HIS A 875 -19.43 -53.04 11.73
N LYS A 876 -18.74 -53.10 10.59
CA LYS A 876 -18.37 -54.36 9.93
C LYS A 876 -17.22 -54.10 8.97
#